data_AF-A0A0R0J9X6-F1
#
_entry.id   AF-A0A0R0J9X6-F1
#
_cell.length_a   1.000
_cell.length_b   1.000
_cell.length_c   1.000
_cell.angle_alpha   90.00
_cell.angle_beta   90.00
_cell.angle_gamma   90.00
#
_symmetry.space_group_name_H-M   'P 1'
#
loop_
_entity.id
_entity.type
_entity.pdbx_description
1 polymer ?
#
loop_
_entity_poly.entity_id
_entity_poly.type
_entity_poly.pdbx_seq_one_letter_code
_entity_poly.pdbx_strand_id
1 'polypeptide(L)'
;MVRGSHVGSYLPSCGVWHHTQRYLKKGNLDMNVVHHLDFDAPTRENANLLPDDKKQDESLLEDVWILLRAGRLEEACGLCRSAGQPWRASSLCPFGGLNTFPSVEALVKNGKNRTLQAVEFESGIGHQWHLWKWASFCASEKIADQGGKCEAAVYAAQCSNLKRMLPLCNDWESACWAMAKSWLDVQVDLEITRSLPGGVDQLRTFGDVIDGSPGNADGSFEPSNGPENWPIQVLNQQPRQLSSLLQKLHSGEMIHEAVTRQCKEQQRQIQMTLMLGDIPRVLDLIWSWIAPTEDNQNVFRPSGDPQMIRFGAHLVLVLRYLLAEEMKDTFKDKILSVGDNILHLYALFLFSKEHEELVGIYASQLARHRCIDLFVHMMELRLHNSVHVKYKIFLSAMEYLPFSSMDDSKGNFEDIIQRILLRSREIKVGKYDNLSDVAEQHRLQSLQKAKVIQWLCFTPPSTITNVKDVSKKLLLRALIHSNILFREFSLISMWRVPAMPIGAHTVLGFLAEPLKQLAETLETSEDYNVFEDLREFQDWREYYSCDATYRNWLKTEVENAEVPISELSLEEKERAISAAKETLSASLSLLKRKETPWLASTDCMYESAEPVFLELHATAMLCLPSGECLCPDATVCTTLTSALYSSAGDEVVLNRQLMVNVSISSRDSYCIDVVLRCLAIAGDGLEPHDLNDGGILGTIMAAGFKGELPRFQAGVTMEISCLDAWYSDKDGTLECPATYIVKGLCRRCCLPEVILRCMQVSVSLMGSGVLPDCHDTLIELVGSPETDFLHLFSQQQLQEFLLFEREYSICKMEITEE
;
A
#
# COMPACT_ATOMS: atom_id res chain seq x y z
N MET A 1 -28.29 12.80 -30.66
CA MET A 1 -27.13 12.14 -31.26
C MET A 1 -26.50 13.10 -32.25
N VAL A 2 -25.23 13.44 -32.09
CA VAL A 2 -24.46 14.10 -33.14
C VAL A 2 -24.54 13.19 -34.35
N ARG A 3 -25.23 13.59 -35.43
CA ARG A 3 -25.11 12.91 -36.73
C ARG A 3 -23.70 13.19 -37.23
N GLY A 4 -22.72 12.42 -36.78
CA GLY A 4 -21.44 12.36 -37.48
C GLY A 4 -21.73 11.86 -38.90
N SER A 5 -21.13 12.46 -39.91
CA SER A 5 -21.15 11.92 -41.27
C SER A 5 -20.29 10.65 -41.30
N HIS A 6 -20.79 9.57 -40.70
CA HIS A 6 -20.15 8.25 -40.71
C HIS A 6 -20.35 7.53 -42.04
N VAL A 7 -21.24 8.06 -42.89
CA VAL A 7 -21.59 7.52 -44.21
C VAL A 7 -21.61 8.64 -45.24
N GLY A 8 -21.38 8.28 -46.51
CA GLY A 8 -21.46 9.18 -47.66
C GLY A 8 -22.87 9.68 -47.95
N SER A 9 -22.96 10.71 -48.79
CA SER A 9 -24.22 11.17 -49.38
C SER A 9 -24.35 10.63 -50.80
N TYR A 10 -25.45 9.95 -51.08
CA TYR A 10 -25.72 9.35 -52.39
C TYR A 10 -26.87 10.07 -53.07
N LEU A 11 -26.71 10.32 -54.37
CA LEU A 11 -27.76 10.91 -55.18
C LEU A 11 -28.74 9.83 -55.63
N PRO A 12 -30.04 10.16 -55.82
CA PRO A 12 -31.02 9.21 -56.34
C PRO A 12 -30.65 8.59 -57.71
N SER A 13 -29.76 9.26 -58.45
CA SER A 13 -29.21 8.79 -59.73
C SER A 13 -28.30 7.56 -59.61
N CYS A 14 -27.77 7.24 -58.43
CA CYS A 14 -26.89 6.07 -58.23
C CYS A 14 -27.62 4.74 -58.50
N GLY A 15 -28.94 4.67 -58.31
CA GLY A 15 -29.73 3.46 -58.53
C GLY A 15 -29.92 3.03 -60.00
N VAL A 16 -29.57 3.87 -60.98
CA VAL A 16 -29.84 3.63 -62.42
C VAL A 16 -28.62 3.08 -63.18
N TRP A 17 -27.46 2.98 -62.54
CA TRP A 17 -26.18 2.59 -63.17
C TRP A 17 -25.93 3.37 -64.48
N HIS A 18 -25.83 4.70 -64.38
CA HIS A 18 -25.83 5.60 -65.53
C HIS A 18 -24.72 5.31 -66.55
N HIS A 19 -23.56 4.85 -66.11
CA HIS A 19 -22.45 4.55 -67.01
C HIS A 19 -22.77 3.32 -67.86
N THR A 20 -23.27 2.26 -67.23
CA THR A 20 -23.72 1.00 -67.84
C THR A 20 -24.89 1.26 -68.79
N GLN A 21 -25.87 2.07 -68.38
CA GLN A 21 -26.99 2.47 -69.23
C GLN A 21 -26.51 3.20 -70.49
N ARG A 22 -25.56 4.14 -70.37
CA ARG A 22 -25.00 4.88 -71.52
C ARG A 22 -24.20 3.96 -72.44
N TYR A 23 -23.48 2.99 -71.88
CA TYR A 23 -22.73 2.00 -72.64
C TYR A 23 -23.65 1.10 -73.46
N LEU A 24 -24.72 0.58 -72.86
CA LEU A 24 -25.73 -0.23 -73.56
C LEU A 24 -26.45 0.55 -74.65
N LYS A 25 -26.79 1.82 -74.40
CA LYS A 25 -27.40 2.69 -75.41
C LYS A 25 -26.52 2.95 -76.64
N LYS A 26 -25.20 2.79 -76.53
CA LYS A 26 -24.27 2.93 -77.68
C LYS A 26 -24.25 1.68 -78.56
N GLY A 27 -24.97 0.61 -78.21
CA GLY A 27 -25.00 -0.64 -78.98
C GLY A 27 -23.75 -1.50 -78.80
N ASN A 28 -22.95 -1.25 -77.76
CA ASN A 28 -21.78 -2.08 -77.45
C ASN A 28 -22.24 -3.42 -76.85
N LEU A 29 -21.83 -4.52 -77.48
CA LEU A 29 -22.12 -5.89 -77.04
C LEU A 29 -20.82 -6.53 -76.53
N ASP A 30 -20.52 -6.31 -75.25
CA ASP A 30 -19.51 -7.09 -74.53
C ASP A 30 -20.23 -8.16 -73.72
N MET A 31 -19.87 -9.43 -73.92
CA MET A 31 -20.45 -10.55 -73.17
C MET A 31 -20.14 -10.48 -71.67
N ASN A 32 -19.19 -9.64 -71.25
CA ASN A 32 -18.85 -9.46 -69.84
C ASN A 32 -19.67 -8.36 -69.14
N VAL A 33 -20.48 -7.58 -69.87
CA VAL A 33 -21.28 -6.48 -69.32
C VAL A 33 -22.76 -6.86 -69.35
N VAL A 34 -23.49 -6.54 -68.28
CA VAL A 34 -24.94 -6.80 -68.20
C VAL A 34 -25.69 -6.17 -69.38
N HIS A 35 -26.67 -6.87 -69.93
CA HIS A 35 -27.56 -6.41 -71.00
C HIS A 35 -28.84 -5.75 -70.48
N HIS A 36 -29.22 -6.05 -69.23
CA HIS A 36 -30.37 -5.44 -68.57
C HIS A 36 -29.92 -4.61 -67.34
N LEU A 37 -30.78 -3.67 -66.95
CA LEU A 37 -30.51 -2.68 -65.87
C LEU A 37 -31.34 -2.94 -64.61
N ASP A 38 -32.00 -4.09 -64.51
CA ASP A 38 -32.63 -4.53 -63.28
C ASP A 38 -31.59 -5.00 -62.26
N PHE A 39 -31.93 -4.86 -60.98
CA PHE A 39 -30.96 -4.97 -59.89
C PHE A 39 -30.34 -6.37 -59.76
N ASP A 40 -31.03 -7.42 -60.21
CA ASP A 40 -30.55 -8.80 -60.22
C ASP A 40 -29.82 -9.19 -61.51
N ALA A 41 -29.78 -8.30 -62.52
CA ALA A 41 -29.13 -8.56 -63.82
C ALA A 41 -27.69 -9.08 -63.68
N PRO A 42 -26.82 -8.53 -62.79
CA PRO A 42 -25.49 -9.10 -62.59
C PRO A 42 -25.55 -10.58 -62.23
N THR A 43 -26.37 -10.96 -61.24
CA THR A 43 -26.54 -12.36 -60.78
C THR A 43 -27.23 -13.27 -61.78
N ARG A 44 -28.22 -12.76 -62.52
CA ARG A 44 -29.00 -13.54 -63.49
C ARG A 44 -28.21 -13.80 -64.77
N GLU A 45 -27.49 -12.80 -65.25
CA GLU A 45 -26.75 -12.86 -66.52
C GLU A 45 -25.31 -13.31 -66.35
N ASN A 46 -24.85 -13.42 -65.09
CA ASN A 46 -23.47 -13.72 -64.75
C ASN A 46 -22.48 -12.76 -65.44
N ALA A 47 -22.80 -11.47 -65.41
CA ALA A 47 -22.06 -10.39 -66.06
C ALA A 47 -21.81 -9.22 -65.10
N ASN A 48 -20.86 -8.34 -65.43
CA ASN A 48 -20.46 -7.23 -64.58
C ASN A 48 -21.11 -5.90 -64.98
N LEU A 49 -21.24 -4.99 -64.02
CA LEU A 49 -21.47 -3.58 -64.31
C LEU A 49 -20.19 -2.92 -64.80
N LEU A 50 -20.31 -1.75 -65.44
CA LEU A 50 -19.13 -0.94 -65.69
C LEU A 50 -18.43 -0.55 -64.37
N PRO A 51 -17.09 -0.40 -64.37
CA PRO A 51 -16.32 -0.18 -63.14
C PRO A 51 -16.79 1.00 -62.29
N ASP A 52 -17.23 2.11 -62.90
CA ASP A 52 -17.70 3.30 -62.19
C ASP A 52 -18.99 3.02 -61.40
N ASP A 53 -19.97 2.36 -62.03
CA ASP A 53 -21.22 2.00 -61.36
C ASP A 53 -20.97 0.92 -60.29
N LYS A 54 -20.15 -0.09 -60.60
CA LYS A 54 -19.76 -1.13 -59.63
C LYS A 54 -19.11 -0.53 -58.38
N LYS A 55 -18.23 0.47 -58.55
CA LYS A 55 -17.56 1.16 -57.44
C LYS A 55 -18.53 2.01 -56.61
N GLN A 56 -19.47 2.70 -57.25
CA GLN A 56 -20.50 3.48 -56.55
C GLN A 56 -21.42 2.57 -55.73
N ASP A 57 -21.81 1.42 -56.27
CA ASP A 57 -22.68 0.48 -55.57
C ASP A 57 -21.97 -0.15 -54.37
N GLU A 58 -20.70 -0.56 -54.53
CA GLU A 58 -19.90 -1.09 -53.42
C GLU A 58 -19.71 -0.05 -52.29
N SER A 59 -19.50 1.24 -52.63
CA SER A 59 -19.40 2.33 -51.64
C SER A 59 -20.69 2.49 -50.83
N LEU A 60 -21.85 2.48 -51.50
CA LEU A 60 -23.15 2.54 -50.83
C LEU A 60 -23.34 1.36 -49.87
N LEU A 61 -22.94 0.16 -50.30
CA LEU A 61 -23.07 -1.05 -49.51
C LEU A 61 -22.10 -1.11 -48.33
N GLU A 62 -20.90 -0.53 -48.46
CA GLU A 62 -19.98 -0.34 -47.35
C GLU A 62 -20.60 0.54 -46.25
N ASP A 63 -21.27 1.63 -46.63
CA ASP A 63 -21.99 2.49 -45.70
C ASP A 63 -23.20 1.81 -45.06
N VAL A 64 -23.95 1.02 -45.84
CA VAL A 64 -25.04 0.17 -45.31
C VAL A 64 -24.48 -0.83 -44.31
N TRP A 65 -23.37 -1.48 -44.60
CA TRP A 65 -22.69 -2.41 -43.70
C TRP A 65 -22.27 -1.76 -42.38
N ILE A 66 -21.75 -0.53 -42.41
CA ILE A 66 -21.44 0.27 -41.21
C ILE A 66 -22.69 0.50 -40.37
N LEU A 67 -23.79 0.94 -40.98
CA LEU A 67 -25.04 1.24 -40.27
C LEU A 67 -25.68 -0.01 -39.66
N LEU A 68 -25.63 -1.15 -40.35
CA LEU A 68 -26.13 -2.43 -39.83
C LEU A 68 -25.35 -2.88 -38.58
N ARG A 69 -24.01 -2.81 -38.61
CA ARG A 69 -23.17 -3.12 -37.43
C ARG A 69 -23.46 -2.23 -36.24
N ALA A 70 -23.76 -0.95 -36.48
CA ALA A 70 -24.13 0.01 -35.45
C ALA A 70 -25.58 -0.15 -34.94
N GLY A 71 -26.36 -1.12 -35.45
CA GLY A 71 -27.78 -1.29 -35.09
C GLY A 71 -28.70 -0.20 -35.65
N ARG A 72 -28.24 0.59 -36.64
CA ARG A 72 -28.96 1.74 -37.21
C ARG A 72 -29.72 1.36 -38.49
N LEU A 73 -30.56 0.32 -38.40
CA LEU A 73 -31.32 -0.24 -39.52
C LEU A 73 -32.17 0.79 -40.27
N GLU A 74 -32.83 1.70 -39.55
CA GLU A 74 -33.66 2.74 -40.14
C GLU A 74 -32.86 3.68 -41.06
N GLU A 75 -31.65 4.05 -40.63
CA GLU A 75 -30.76 4.92 -41.39
C GLU A 75 -30.20 4.18 -42.62
N ALA A 76 -29.90 2.89 -42.51
CA ALA A 76 -29.50 2.07 -43.66
C ALA A 76 -30.60 2.03 -44.73
N CYS A 77 -31.85 1.81 -44.32
CA CYS A 77 -33.01 1.87 -45.21
C CYS A 77 -33.20 3.26 -45.82
N GLY A 78 -33.01 4.33 -45.03
CA GLY A 78 -33.02 5.71 -45.51
C GLY A 78 -31.96 5.97 -46.58
N LEU A 79 -30.73 5.48 -46.36
CA LEU A 79 -29.61 5.62 -47.27
C LEU A 79 -29.89 4.96 -48.62
N CYS A 80 -30.35 3.70 -48.63
CA CYS A 80 -30.75 3.00 -49.84
C CYS A 80 -31.83 3.75 -50.63
N ARG A 81 -32.83 4.34 -49.96
CA ARG A 81 -33.86 5.16 -50.63
C ARG A 81 -33.28 6.44 -51.23
N SER A 82 -32.40 7.13 -50.50
CA SER A 82 -31.74 8.34 -51.01
C SER A 82 -30.85 8.07 -52.22
N ALA A 83 -30.24 6.89 -52.31
CA ALA A 83 -29.45 6.44 -53.45
C ALA A 83 -30.30 5.99 -54.66
N GLY A 84 -31.64 6.02 -54.56
CA GLY A 84 -32.53 5.56 -55.62
C GLY A 84 -32.73 4.04 -55.67
N GLN A 85 -32.44 3.34 -54.58
CA GLN A 85 -32.56 1.88 -54.46
C GLN A 85 -33.56 1.48 -53.36
N PRO A 86 -34.85 1.86 -53.46
CA PRO A 86 -35.86 1.51 -52.46
C PRO A 86 -36.08 0.00 -52.34
N TRP A 87 -35.81 -0.76 -53.40
CA TRP A 87 -35.86 -2.23 -53.40
C TRP A 87 -34.86 -2.82 -52.39
N ARG A 88 -33.67 -2.24 -52.27
CA ARG A 88 -32.64 -2.65 -51.30
C ARG A 88 -33.03 -2.29 -49.88
N ALA A 89 -33.69 -1.14 -49.67
CA ALA A 89 -34.28 -0.83 -48.36
C ALA A 89 -35.33 -1.87 -47.95
N SER A 90 -36.16 -2.33 -48.89
CA SER A 90 -37.14 -3.38 -48.63
C SER A 90 -36.49 -4.73 -48.32
N SER A 91 -35.32 -5.03 -48.90
CA SER A 91 -34.58 -6.25 -48.58
C SER A 91 -33.85 -6.21 -47.24
N LEU A 92 -33.73 -5.04 -46.59
CA LEU A 92 -33.22 -4.94 -45.21
C LEU A 92 -34.34 -5.06 -44.16
N CYS A 93 -35.57 -4.72 -44.53
CA CYS A 93 -36.76 -4.75 -43.68
C CYS A 93 -37.89 -5.59 -44.33
N PRO A 94 -37.68 -6.90 -44.55
CA PRO A 94 -38.60 -7.73 -45.36
C PRO A 94 -40.03 -7.79 -44.81
N PHE A 95 -40.20 -7.73 -43.48
CA PHE A 95 -41.50 -7.83 -42.82
C PHE A 95 -42.21 -6.48 -42.60
N GLY A 96 -41.60 -5.39 -43.06
CA GLY A 96 -42.11 -4.02 -42.96
C GLY A 96 -41.87 -3.36 -41.60
N GLY A 97 -41.64 -2.05 -41.63
CA GLY A 97 -41.26 -1.27 -40.44
C GLY A 97 -39.89 -1.69 -39.89
N LEU A 98 -39.72 -1.65 -38.57
CA LEU A 98 -38.53 -2.12 -37.85
C LEU A 98 -38.71 -3.53 -37.26
N ASN A 99 -39.76 -4.26 -37.67
CA ASN A 99 -40.01 -5.60 -37.15
C ASN A 99 -38.99 -6.58 -37.72
N THR A 100 -38.21 -7.22 -36.85
CA THR A 100 -37.20 -8.21 -37.24
C THR A 100 -37.80 -9.60 -37.48
N PHE A 101 -38.99 -9.88 -36.95
CA PHE A 101 -39.65 -11.18 -37.05
C PHE A 101 -41.03 -11.05 -37.74
N PRO A 102 -41.42 -11.98 -38.64
CA PRO A 102 -42.77 -12.00 -39.20
C PRO A 102 -43.78 -12.39 -38.12
N SER A 103 -44.83 -11.59 -37.98
CA SER A 103 -45.96 -11.92 -37.11
C SER A 103 -47.25 -11.33 -37.67
N VAL A 104 -48.39 -11.93 -37.29
CA VAL A 104 -49.71 -11.36 -37.61
C VAL A 104 -49.83 -9.93 -37.09
N GLU A 105 -49.31 -9.66 -35.90
CA GLU A 105 -49.28 -8.31 -35.31
C GLU A 105 -48.43 -7.33 -36.15
N ALA A 106 -47.27 -7.75 -36.63
CA ALA A 106 -46.42 -6.96 -37.51
C ALA A 106 -47.13 -6.64 -38.83
N LEU A 107 -47.81 -7.62 -39.42
CA LEU A 107 -48.59 -7.45 -40.64
C LEU A 107 -49.76 -6.48 -40.44
N VAL A 108 -50.49 -6.58 -39.32
CA VAL A 108 -51.55 -5.64 -38.94
C VAL A 108 -51.01 -4.23 -38.79
N LYS A 109 -49.91 -4.06 -38.02
CA LYS A 109 -49.25 -2.77 -37.79
C LYS A 109 -48.79 -2.12 -39.10
N ASN A 110 -48.34 -2.92 -40.05
CA ASN A 110 -47.89 -2.46 -41.37
C ASN A 110 -49.02 -2.30 -42.40
N GLY A 111 -50.29 -2.40 -41.97
CA GLY A 111 -51.45 -2.20 -42.84
C GLY A 111 -51.62 -3.27 -43.91
N LYS A 112 -51.08 -4.48 -43.72
CA LYS A 112 -51.23 -5.60 -44.65
C LYS A 112 -52.65 -6.17 -44.52
N ASN A 113 -53.22 -6.61 -45.65
CA ASN A 113 -54.59 -7.08 -45.70
C ASN A 113 -54.82 -8.38 -44.90
N ARG A 114 -56.09 -8.69 -44.61
CA ARG A 114 -56.49 -9.87 -43.84
C ARG A 114 -56.05 -11.20 -44.50
N THR A 115 -55.92 -11.22 -45.82
CA THR A 115 -55.42 -12.38 -46.56
C THR A 115 -53.97 -12.69 -46.24
N LEU A 116 -53.07 -11.70 -46.25
CA LEU A 116 -51.67 -11.88 -45.87
C LEU A 116 -51.52 -12.29 -44.40
N GLN A 117 -52.39 -11.76 -43.52
CA GLN A 117 -52.45 -12.16 -42.12
C GLN A 117 -52.88 -13.64 -41.96
N ALA A 118 -53.88 -14.08 -42.73
CA ALA A 118 -54.31 -15.48 -42.73
C ALA A 118 -53.21 -16.41 -43.27
N VAL A 119 -52.53 -16.03 -44.36
CA VAL A 119 -51.40 -16.79 -44.91
C VAL A 119 -50.28 -16.92 -43.87
N GLU A 120 -49.94 -15.85 -43.15
CA GLU A 120 -48.93 -15.94 -42.07
C GLU A 120 -49.36 -16.88 -40.96
N PHE A 121 -50.63 -16.83 -40.54
CA PHE A 121 -51.17 -17.73 -39.54
C PHE A 121 -51.17 -19.20 -40.00
N GLU A 122 -51.55 -19.45 -41.26
CA GLU A 122 -51.65 -20.79 -41.85
C GLU A 122 -50.29 -21.41 -42.20
N SER A 123 -49.28 -20.60 -42.53
CA SER A 123 -47.94 -21.09 -42.91
C SER A 123 -47.17 -21.70 -41.74
N GLY A 124 -47.61 -21.47 -40.51
CA GLY A 124 -46.94 -21.93 -39.30
C GLY A 124 -45.87 -20.94 -38.81
N ILE A 125 -45.54 -21.06 -37.53
CA ILE A 125 -44.60 -20.17 -36.83
C ILE A 125 -43.23 -20.21 -37.53
N GLY A 126 -42.73 -19.05 -37.96
CA GLY A 126 -41.38 -18.93 -38.51
C GLY A 126 -41.21 -19.34 -39.98
N HIS A 127 -42.25 -19.78 -40.69
CA HIS A 127 -42.11 -20.23 -42.07
C HIS A 127 -41.54 -19.15 -43.01
N GLN A 128 -42.13 -17.95 -43.02
CA GLN A 128 -41.64 -16.82 -43.83
C GLN A 128 -40.24 -16.37 -43.41
N TRP A 129 -39.93 -16.48 -42.12
CA TRP A 129 -38.61 -16.17 -41.57
C TRP A 129 -37.53 -17.09 -42.13
N HIS A 130 -37.79 -18.41 -42.16
CA HIS A 130 -36.87 -19.38 -42.75
C HIS A 130 -36.70 -19.19 -44.26
N LEU A 131 -37.79 -18.95 -45.00
CA LEU A 131 -37.73 -18.63 -46.44
C LEU A 131 -36.88 -17.40 -46.71
N TRP A 132 -37.05 -16.33 -45.93
CA TRP A 132 -36.28 -15.10 -46.06
C TRP A 132 -34.78 -15.34 -45.83
N LYS A 133 -34.46 -16.08 -44.78
CA LYS A 133 -33.07 -16.44 -44.45
C LYS A 133 -32.44 -17.32 -45.51
N TRP A 134 -33.18 -18.29 -46.07
CA TRP A 134 -32.73 -19.11 -47.19
C TRP A 134 -32.45 -18.27 -48.44
N ALA A 135 -33.36 -17.37 -48.80
CA ALA A 135 -33.18 -16.47 -49.93
C ALA A 135 -31.95 -15.56 -49.74
N SER A 136 -31.77 -15.02 -48.53
CA SER A 136 -30.61 -14.20 -48.16
C SER A 136 -29.30 -15.00 -48.24
N PHE A 137 -29.31 -16.28 -47.84
CA PHE A 137 -28.16 -17.18 -47.99
C PHE A 137 -27.80 -17.38 -49.47
N CYS A 138 -28.76 -17.78 -50.31
CA CYS A 138 -28.54 -17.96 -51.75
C CYS A 138 -28.04 -16.67 -52.43
N ALA A 139 -28.60 -15.52 -52.06
CA ALA A 139 -28.16 -14.22 -52.55
C ALA A 139 -26.70 -13.95 -52.14
N SER A 140 -26.35 -14.16 -50.87
CA SER A 140 -25.00 -13.93 -50.36
C SER A 140 -23.93 -14.77 -51.06
N GLU A 141 -24.21 -16.05 -51.39
CA GLU A 141 -23.26 -16.90 -52.10
C GLU A 141 -23.09 -16.46 -53.56
N LYS A 142 -24.20 -16.23 -54.28
CA LYS A 142 -24.14 -15.82 -55.70
C LYS A 142 -23.46 -14.47 -55.90
N ILE A 143 -23.75 -13.50 -55.03
CA ILE A 143 -23.18 -12.15 -55.13
C ILE A 143 -21.68 -12.18 -54.83
N ALA A 144 -21.24 -13.02 -53.89
CA ALA A 144 -19.83 -13.20 -53.58
C ALA A 144 -19.03 -13.74 -54.77
N ASP A 145 -19.60 -14.65 -55.57
CA ASP A 145 -18.95 -15.19 -56.77
C ASP A 145 -18.72 -14.11 -57.85
N GLN A 146 -19.47 -13.01 -57.80
CA GLN A 146 -19.33 -11.85 -58.71
C GLN A 146 -18.39 -10.75 -58.17
N GLY A 147 -17.83 -10.99 -56.99
CA GLY A 147 -16.89 -10.09 -56.33
C GLY A 147 -17.53 -8.90 -55.59
N GLY A 148 -18.86 -8.90 -55.37
CA GLY A 148 -19.53 -7.91 -54.53
C GLY A 148 -19.38 -8.27 -53.05
N LYS A 149 -18.40 -7.68 -52.36
CA LYS A 149 -18.06 -8.12 -51.00
C LYS A 149 -19.03 -7.56 -49.97
N CYS A 150 -19.28 -6.26 -50.00
CA CYS A 150 -20.17 -5.57 -49.06
C CYS A 150 -21.60 -6.04 -49.19
N GLU A 151 -22.09 -6.21 -50.42
CA GLU A 151 -23.44 -6.73 -50.66
C GLU A 151 -23.62 -8.16 -50.15
N ALA A 152 -22.66 -9.04 -50.45
CA ALA A 152 -22.70 -10.41 -49.97
C ALA A 152 -22.75 -10.45 -48.44
N ALA A 153 -21.97 -9.60 -47.75
CA ALA A 153 -21.97 -9.52 -46.29
C ALA A 153 -23.28 -8.95 -45.71
N VAL A 154 -23.89 -7.96 -46.37
CA VAL A 154 -25.19 -7.39 -45.97
C VAL A 154 -26.28 -8.46 -45.96
N TYR A 155 -26.37 -9.28 -47.01
CA TYR A 155 -27.32 -10.40 -47.05
C TYR A 155 -26.91 -11.54 -46.11
N ALA A 156 -25.62 -11.82 -46.01
CA ALA A 156 -25.08 -12.83 -45.11
C ALA A 156 -25.40 -12.54 -43.63
N ALA A 157 -25.41 -11.26 -43.23
CA ALA A 157 -25.79 -10.83 -41.90
C ALA A 157 -27.25 -11.14 -41.55
N GLN A 158 -28.13 -11.29 -42.54
CA GLN A 158 -29.54 -11.62 -42.31
C GLN A 158 -29.76 -13.13 -42.12
N CYS A 159 -28.84 -13.96 -42.59
CA CYS A 159 -28.93 -15.42 -42.56
C CYS A 159 -27.79 -16.10 -41.80
N SER A 160 -27.03 -15.36 -40.98
CA SER A 160 -25.93 -15.89 -40.16
C SER A 160 -24.81 -16.58 -40.96
N ASN A 161 -24.61 -16.18 -42.23
CA ASN A 161 -23.59 -16.76 -43.11
C ASN A 161 -22.20 -16.14 -42.84
N LEU A 162 -21.55 -16.59 -41.76
CA LEU A 162 -20.21 -16.15 -41.35
C LEU A 162 -19.17 -16.23 -42.46
N LYS A 163 -19.28 -17.21 -43.37
CA LYS A 163 -18.37 -17.35 -44.53
C LYS A 163 -18.26 -16.07 -45.36
N ARG A 164 -19.34 -15.29 -45.44
CA ARG A 164 -19.43 -14.07 -46.25
C ARG A 164 -19.37 -12.78 -45.41
N MET A 165 -19.63 -12.86 -44.10
CA MET A 165 -19.49 -11.72 -43.18
C MET A 165 -18.05 -11.49 -42.73
N LEU A 166 -17.35 -12.55 -42.31
CA LEU A 166 -16.02 -12.46 -41.70
C LEU A 166 -14.94 -11.84 -42.61
N PRO A 167 -14.94 -12.03 -43.94
CA PRO A 167 -13.96 -11.40 -44.83
C PRO A 167 -13.98 -9.86 -44.85
N LEU A 168 -15.04 -9.21 -44.37
CA LEU A 168 -15.12 -7.75 -44.22
C LEU A 168 -14.82 -7.26 -42.80
N CYS A 169 -14.66 -8.18 -41.85
CA CYS A 169 -14.41 -7.85 -40.46
C CYS A 169 -12.91 -7.66 -40.23
N ASN A 170 -12.42 -6.44 -40.46
CA ASN A 170 -10.99 -6.09 -40.35
C ASN A 170 -10.57 -5.70 -38.92
N ASP A 171 -11.52 -5.56 -38.00
CA ASP A 171 -11.33 -5.23 -36.59
C ASP A 171 -12.10 -6.18 -35.68
N TRP A 172 -11.67 -6.26 -34.41
CA TRP A 172 -12.20 -7.21 -33.45
C TRP A 172 -13.68 -6.98 -33.15
N GLU A 173 -14.12 -5.72 -33.04
CA GLU A 173 -15.52 -5.37 -32.80
C GLU A 173 -16.43 -5.94 -33.88
N SER A 174 -16.02 -5.81 -35.15
CA SER A 174 -16.78 -6.30 -36.30
C SER A 174 -16.87 -7.82 -36.33
N ALA A 175 -15.74 -8.50 -36.09
CA ALA A 175 -15.69 -9.96 -36.08
C ALA A 175 -16.47 -10.55 -34.90
N CYS A 176 -16.29 -9.97 -33.71
CA CYS A 176 -16.99 -10.35 -32.49
C CYS A 176 -18.50 -10.13 -32.64
N TRP A 177 -18.92 -8.97 -33.16
CA TRP A 177 -20.31 -8.69 -33.50
C TRP A 177 -20.85 -9.72 -34.50
N ALA A 178 -20.15 -9.99 -35.60
CA ALA A 178 -20.60 -10.91 -36.63
C ALA A 178 -20.84 -12.31 -36.06
N MET A 179 -19.89 -12.81 -35.27
CA MET A 179 -19.99 -14.14 -34.65
C MET A 179 -21.04 -14.19 -33.54
N ALA A 180 -21.10 -13.19 -32.66
CA ALA A 180 -22.07 -13.15 -31.56
C ALA A 180 -23.50 -13.01 -32.09
N LYS A 181 -23.72 -12.10 -33.03
CA LYS A 181 -25.01 -11.93 -33.72
C LYS A 181 -25.41 -13.22 -34.43
N SER A 182 -24.53 -13.77 -35.26
CA SER A 182 -24.80 -14.99 -36.02
C SER A 182 -25.15 -16.16 -35.11
N TRP A 183 -24.38 -16.34 -34.02
CA TRP A 183 -24.61 -17.37 -33.03
C TRP A 183 -25.95 -17.19 -32.31
N LEU A 184 -26.24 -16.00 -31.78
CA LEU A 184 -27.51 -15.69 -31.11
C LEU A 184 -28.71 -15.87 -32.05
N ASP A 185 -28.60 -15.42 -33.31
CA ASP A 185 -29.65 -15.57 -34.32
C ASP A 185 -29.94 -17.05 -34.58
N VAL A 186 -28.90 -17.90 -34.67
CA VAL A 186 -29.10 -19.34 -34.83
C VAL A 186 -29.69 -19.98 -33.58
N GLN A 187 -29.34 -19.52 -32.37
CA GLN A 187 -29.98 -20.02 -31.14
C GLN A 187 -31.48 -19.69 -31.12
N VAL A 188 -31.85 -18.48 -31.56
CA VAL A 188 -33.27 -18.08 -31.70
C VAL A 188 -33.96 -18.96 -32.75
N ASP A 189 -33.32 -19.24 -33.88
CA ASP A 189 -33.87 -20.13 -34.91
C ASP A 189 -34.11 -21.54 -34.36
N LEU A 190 -33.14 -22.10 -33.63
CA LEU A 190 -33.30 -23.41 -32.99
C LEU A 190 -34.47 -23.42 -32.01
N GLU A 191 -34.67 -22.34 -31.25
CA GLU A 191 -35.80 -22.20 -30.32
C GLU A 191 -37.16 -22.09 -31.02
N ILE A 192 -37.22 -21.38 -32.14
CA ILE A 192 -38.40 -21.34 -33.01
C ILE A 192 -38.70 -22.74 -33.56
N THR A 193 -37.67 -23.45 -34.06
CA THR A 193 -37.80 -24.83 -34.52
C THR A 193 -38.30 -25.76 -33.41
N ARG A 194 -37.87 -25.57 -32.16
CA ARG A 194 -38.40 -26.33 -31.00
C ARG A 194 -39.89 -26.13 -30.80
N SER A 195 -40.39 -24.93 -31.09
CA SER A 195 -41.78 -24.52 -30.87
C SER A 195 -42.73 -25.01 -31.96
N LEU A 196 -42.22 -25.50 -33.09
CA LEU A 196 -43.03 -26.07 -34.18
C LEU A 196 -43.56 -27.48 -33.83
N PRO A 197 -44.79 -27.84 -34.21
CA PRO A 197 -45.30 -29.20 -34.06
C PRO A 197 -44.42 -30.20 -34.84
N GLY A 198 -43.73 -31.11 -34.15
CA GLY A 198 -42.72 -32.02 -34.75
C GLY A 198 -41.27 -31.53 -34.65
N GLY A 199 -41.02 -30.37 -34.05
CA GLY A 199 -39.69 -29.78 -33.89
C GLY A 199 -38.69 -30.66 -33.12
N VAL A 200 -39.18 -31.48 -32.18
CA VAL A 200 -38.34 -32.42 -31.40
C VAL A 200 -37.61 -33.43 -32.30
N ASP A 201 -38.26 -33.91 -33.38
CA ASP A 201 -37.64 -34.88 -34.29
C ASP A 201 -36.62 -34.21 -35.23
N GLN A 202 -36.90 -32.99 -35.70
CA GLN A 202 -35.93 -32.20 -36.48
C GLN A 202 -34.70 -31.83 -35.63
N LEU A 203 -34.90 -31.49 -34.35
CA LEU A 203 -33.81 -31.20 -33.41
C LEU A 203 -32.99 -32.41 -33.02
N ARG A 204 -33.50 -33.65 -33.09
CA ARG A 204 -32.61 -34.81 -32.95
C ARG A 204 -31.65 -34.88 -34.13
N THR A 205 -32.16 -34.64 -35.34
CA THR A 205 -31.33 -34.55 -36.56
C THR A 205 -30.28 -33.44 -36.48
N PHE A 206 -30.61 -32.27 -35.92
CA PHE A 206 -29.64 -31.18 -35.72
C PHE A 206 -28.79 -31.34 -34.45
N GLY A 207 -29.36 -31.92 -33.40
CA GLY A 207 -28.73 -32.19 -32.11
C GLY A 207 -27.61 -33.20 -32.23
N ASP A 208 -27.76 -34.23 -33.07
CA ASP A 208 -26.69 -35.18 -33.38
C ASP A 208 -25.51 -34.52 -34.12
N VAL A 209 -25.77 -33.42 -34.86
CA VAL A 209 -24.71 -32.60 -35.48
C VAL A 209 -24.08 -31.62 -34.47
N ILE A 210 -24.84 -31.14 -33.49
CA ILE A 210 -24.40 -30.15 -32.48
C ILE A 210 -23.68 -30.81 -31.29
N ASP A 211 -24.15 -31.95 -30.80
CA ASP A 211 -23.71 -32.65 -29.57
C ASP A 211 -22.65 -33.75 -29.85
N GLY A 212 -21.93 -33.60 -30.97
CA GLY A 212 -21.06 -34.63 -31.54
C GLY A 212 -20.12 -35.30 -30.54
N SER A 213 -20.47 -36.54 -30.18
CA SER A 213 -19.54 -37.55 -29.69
C SER A 213 -18.42 -37.73 -30.73
N PRO A 214 -17.12 -37.74 -30.38
CA PRO A 214 -16.01 -37.80 -31.34
C PRO A 214 -15.86 -39.17 -32.06
N GLY A 215 -16.91 -39.99 -32.12
CA GLY A 215 -16.86 -41.37 -32.61
C GLY A 215 -17.50 -41.64 -33.97
N ASN A 216 -18.32 -40.73 -34.53
CA ASN A 216 -19.04 -40.98 -35.78
C ASN A 216 -18.75 -39.89 -36.83
N ALA A 217 -17.53 -39.88 -37.37
CA ALA A 217 -17.13 -38.97 -38.46
C ALA A 217 -17.44 -39.51 -39.89
N ASP A 218 -18.00 -40.72 -40.04
CA ASP A 218 -18.22 -41.34 -41.36
C ASP A 218 -19.71 -41.50 -41.74
N GLY A 219 -20.62 -40.81 -41.04
CA GLY A 219 -22.03 -40.72 -41.44
C GLY A 219 -22.24 -39.62 -42.47
N SER A 220 -22.22 -39.96 -43.75
CA SER A 220 -22.66 -39.11 -44.86
C SER A 220 -24.15 -38.77 -44.73
N PHE A 221 -24.51 -37.76 -43.94
CA PHE A 221 -25.86 -37.20 -43.95
C PHE A 221 -26.01 -36.31 -45.19
N GLU A 222 -26.68 -36.82 -46.22
CA GLU A 222 -27.16 -36.02 -47.37
C GLU A 222 -28.25 -35.06 -46.88
N PRO A 223 -28.01 -33.74 -46.82
CA PRO A 223 -29.00 -32.77 -46.37
C PRO A 223 -30.10 -32.67 -47.43
N SER A 224 -31.36 -32.75 -47.04
CA SER A 224 -32.44 -32.30 -47.93
C SER A 224 -32.21 -30.82 -48.24
N ASN A 225 -31.84 -30.48 -49.47
CA ASN A 225 -31.62 -29.09 -49.93
C ASN A 225 -32.93 -28.28 -50.09
N GLY A 226 -33.95 -28.61 -49.29
CA GLY A 226 -35.26 -27.95 -49.30
C GLY A 226 -35.31 -26.77 -48.33
N PRO A 227 -36.16 -25.76 -48.60
CA PRO A 227 -36.32 -24.57 -47.75
C PRO A 227 -36.87 -24.87 -46.35
N GLU A 228 -37.40 -26.08 -46.12
CA GLU A 228 -37.91 -26.54 -44.83
C GLU A 228 -36.80 -26.81 -43.82
N ASN A 229 -35.57 -27.07 -44.28
CA ASN A 229 -34.41 -27.31 -43.42
C ASN A 229 -33.39 -26.18 -43.56
N TRP A 230 -32.89 -25.71 -42.43
CA TRP A 230 -31.85 -24.70 -42.39
C TRP A 230 -30.61 -25.15 -43.18
N PRO A 231 -29.90 -24.26 -43.90
CA PRO A 231 -28.67 -24.67 -44.58
C PRO A 231 -27.70 -25.24 -43.55
N ILE A 232 -27.45 -26.54 -43.59
CA ILE A 232 -26.50 -27.22 -42.69
C ILE A 232 -25.14 -26.53 -42.73
N GLN A 233 -24.79 -25.94 -43.89
CA GLN A 233 -23.59 -25.10 -44.07
C GLN A 233 -23.53 -23.90 -43.11
N VAL A 234 -24.65 -23.22 -42.83
CA VAL A 234 -24.69 -22.10 -41.88
C VAL A 234 -24.60 -22.62 -40.44
N LEU A 235 -25.27 -23.72 -40.11
CA LEU A 235 -25.16 -24.36 -38.79
C LEU A 235 -23.72 -24.80 -38.50
N ASN A 236 -23.06 -25.42 -39.48
CA ASN A 236 -21.67 -25.87 -39.39
C ASN A 236 -20.69 -24.71 -39.17
N GLN A 237 -21.03 -23.50 -39.62
CA GLN A 237 -20.21 -22.31 -39.38
C GLN A 237 -20.29 -21.80 -37.93
N GLN A 238 -21.39 -22.09 -37.21
CA GLN A 238 -21.63 -21.50 -35.89
C GLN A 238 -20.69 -22.04 -34.81
N PRO A 239 -20.33 -21.23 -33.81
CA PRO A 239 -19.73 -21.74 -32.58
C PRO A 239 -20.78 -22.50 -31.76
N ARG A 240 -20.36 -23.57 -31.08
CA ARG A 240 -21.28 -24.38 -30.24
C ARG A 240 -21.62 -23.66 -28.94
N GLN A 241 -20.62 -23.08 -28.30
CA GLN A 241 -20.71 -22.33 -27.06
C GLN A 241 -19.99 -20.99 -27.19
N LEU A 242 -20.24 -20.08 -26.24
CA LEU A 242 -19.56 -18.78 -26.19
C LEU A 242 -18.03 -18.94 -26.08
N SER A 243 -17.54 -19.94 -25.35
CA SER A 243 -16.10 -20.27 -25.31
C SER A 243 -15.54 -20.63 -26.68
N SER A 244 -16.25 -21.44 -27.46
CA SER A 244 -15.87 -21.79 -28.83
C SER A 244 -15.92 -20.60 -29.77
N LEU A 245 -16.84 -19.65 -29.56
CA LEU A 245 -16.91 -18.40 -30.31
C LEU A 245 -15.62 -17.61 -30.14
N LEU A 246 -15.22 -17.39 -28.89
CA LEU A 246 -14.00 -16.66 -28.56
C LEU A 246 -12.74 -17.40 -29.04
N GLN A 247 -12.72 -18.72 -28.94
CA GLN A 247 -11.63 -19.52 -29.51
C GLN A 247 -11.55 -19.39 -31.04
N LYS A 248 -12.69 -19.42 -31.74
CA LYS A 248 -12.73 -19.19 -33.19
C LYS A 248 -12.25 -17.77 -33.56
N LEU A 249 -12.50 -16.74 -32.74
CA LEU A 249 -11.90 -15.40 -32.95
C LEU A 249 -10.36 -15.39 -32.83
N HIS A 250 -9.78 -16.29 -32.04
CA HIS A 250 -8.33 -16.39 -31.87
C HIS A 250 -7.62 -17.16 -32.99
N SER A 251 -8.25 -18.19 -33.54
CA SER A 251 -7.56 -19.14 -34.44
C SER A 251 -8.40 -19.63 -35.62
N GLY A 252 -9.53 -18.98 -35.91
CA GLY A 252 -10.39 -19.36 -37.02
C GLY A 252 -9.75 -19.06 -38.37
N GLU A 253 -9.84 -20.00 -39.31
CA GLU A 253 -9.26 -19.88 -40.66
C GLU A 253 -9.82 -18.69 -41.45
N MET A 254 -11.08 -18.31 -41.19
CA MET A 254 -11.77 -17.22 -41.87
C MET A 254 -11.56 -15.85 -41.22
N ILE A 255 -10.85 -15.80 -40.09
CA ILE A 255 -10.66 -14.57 -39.33
C ILE A 255 -9.50 -13.77 -39.92
N HIS A 256 -9.73 -12.48 -40.14
CA HIS A 256 -8.71 -11.57 -40.63
C HIS A 256 -7.53 -11.50 -39.63
N GLU A 257 -6.29 -11.51 -40.13
CA GLU A 257 -5.09 -11.57 -39.29
C GLU A 257 -5.04 -10.44 -38.24
N ALA A 258 -5.53 -9.25 -38.60
CA ALA A 258 -5.62 -8.11 -37.68
C ALA A 258 -6.54 -8.39 -36.47
N VAL A 259 -7.62 -9.15 -36.65
CA VAL A 259 -8.52 -9.56 -35.56
C VAL A 259 -7.80 -10.52 -34.63
N THR A 260 -7.14 -11.53 -35.18
CA THR A 260 -6.32 -12.48 -34.41
C THR A 260 -5.24 -11.78 -33.59
N ARG A 261 -4.66 -10.70 -34.14
CA ARG A 261 -3.71 -9.84 -33.41
C ARG A 261 -4.38 -9.04 -32.29
N GLN A 262 -5.54 -8.43 -32.56
CA GLN A 262 -6.31 -7.67 -31.57
C GLN A 262 -6.82 -8.56 -30.42
N CYS A 263 -7.15 -9.83 -30.68
CA CYS A 263 -7.50 -10.80 -29.64
C CYS A 263 -6.37 -10.97 -28.59
N LYS A 264 -5.11 -10.65 -28.93
CA LYS A 264 -3.97 -10.68 -28.01
C LYS A 264 -3.79 -9.39 -27.23
N GLU A 265 -4.50 -8.32 -27.55
CA GLU A 265 -4.46 -7.05 -26.80
C GLU A 265 -5.09 -7.23 -25.42
N GLN A 266 -4.55 -6.54 -24.41
CA GLN A 266 -4.97 -6.67 -23.02
C GLN A 266 -6.45 -6.33 -22.82
N GLN A 267 -6.94 -5.22 -23.40
CA GLN A 267 -8.35 -4.84 -23.30
C GLN A 267 -9.29 -5.90 -23.87
N ARG A 268 -8.91 -6.57 -24.97
CA ARG A 268 -9.74 -7.60 -25.61
C ARG A 268 -9.75 -8.87 -24.80
N GLN A 269 -8.60 -9.27 -24.26
CA GLN A 269 -8.52 -10.40 -23.34
C GLN A 269 -9.44 -10.18 -22.13
N ILE A 270 -9.43 -8.99 -21.51
CA ILE A 270 -10.35 -8.65 -20.41
C ILE A 270 -11.81 -8.76 -20.87
N GLN A 271 -12.18 -8.12 -21.99
CA GLN A 271 -13.55 -8.15 -22.50
C GLN A 271 -14.04 -9.58 -22.76
N MET A 272 -13.23 -10.40 -23.43
CA MET A 272 -13.56 -11.79 -23.73
C MET A 272 -13.74 -12.63 -22.47
N THR A 273 -12.88 -12.44 -21.46
CA THR A 273 -13.03 -13.15 -20.17
C THR A 273 -14.24 -12.65 -19.38
N LEU A 274 -14.53 -11.34 -19.39
CA LEU A 274 -15.76 -10.78 -18.80
C LEU A 274 -17.02 -11.33 -19.47
N MET A 275 -17.02 -11.50 -20.80
CA MET A 275 -18.14 -12.11 -21.52
C MET A 275 -18.41 -13.56 -21.07
N LEU A 276 -17.36 -14.30 -20.68
CA LEU A 276 -17.50 -15.65 -20.10
C LEU A 276 -17.96 -15.65 -18.64
N GLY A 277 -18.01 -14.48 -17.97
CA GLY A 277 -18.31 -14.37 -16.54
C GLY A 277 -17.18 -14.89 -15.64
N ASP A 278 -15.98 -15.13 -16.16
CA ASP A 278 -14.84 -15.65 -15.40
C ASP A 278 -14.04 -14.52 -14.73
N ILE A 279 -14.63 -13.90 -13.72
CA ILE A 279 -14.00 -12.80 -12.98
C ILE A 279 -12.68 -13.20 -12.28
N PRO A 280 -12.54 -14.39 -11.65
CA PRO A 280 -11.26 -14.85 -11.13
C PRO A 280 -10.12 -14.76 -12.16
N ARG A 281 -10.40 -15.19 -13.39
CA ARG A 281 -9.43 -15.13 -14.49
C ARG A 281 -9.11 -13.71 -14.93
N VAL A 282 -10.09 -12.80 -14.93
CA VAL A 282 -9.84 -11.37 -15.21
C VAL A 282 -8.84 -10.80 -14.21
N LEU A 283 -9.02 -11.08 -12.91
CA LEU A 283 -8.10 -10.63 -11.87
C LEU A 283 -6.69 -11.20 -12.06
N ASP A 284 -6.59 -12.49 -12.41
CA ASP A 284 -5.29 -13.13 -12.69
C ASP A 284 -4.58 -12.53 -13.91
N LEU A 285 -5.30 -12.24 -14.99
CA LEU A 285 -4.74 -11.60 -16.18
C LEU A 285 -4.21 -10.21 -15.86
N ILE A 286 -5.02 -9.37 -15.20
CA ILE A 286 -4.62 -8.03 -14.78
C ILE A 286 -3.39 -8.13 -13.88
N TRP A 287 -3.43 -9.00 -12.86
CA TRP A 287 -2.30 -9.20 -11.97
C TRP A 287 -1.04 -9.63 -12.71
N SER A 288 -1.12 -10.57 -13.67
CA SER A 288 0.04 -11.01 -14.46
C SER A 288 0.71 -9.90 -15.27
N TRP A 289 -0.04 -8.84 -15.63
CA TRP A 289 0.49 -7.72 -16.41
C TRP A 289 1.07 -6.60 -15.53
N ILE A 290 0.63 -6.49 -14.29
CA ILE A 290 1.04 -5.40 -13.38
C ILE A 290 1.93 -5.85 -12.24
N ALA A 291 1.99 -7.15 -11.95
CA ALA A 291 2.79 -7.68 -10.86
C ALA A 291 4.26 -7.26 -10.99
N PRO A 292 4.93 -6.84 -9.88
CA PRO A 292 6.36 -6.59 -9.90
C PRO A 292 7.14 -7.84 -10.33
N THR A 293 8.10 -7.68 -11.24
CA THR A 293 9.06 -8.73 -11.56
C THR A 293 10.06 -8.89 -10.42
N GLU A 294 10.44 -10.12 -10.08
CA GLU A 294 11.33 -10.43 -8.93
C GLU A 294 12.64 -9.61 -8.93
N ASP A 295 13.14 -9.20 -10.11
CA ASP A 295 14.37 -8.42 -10.26
C ASP A 295 14.26 -6.93 -9.89
N ASN A 296 13.06 -6.39 -9.69
CA ASN A 296 12.88 -4.96 -9.40
C ASN A 296 13.02 -4.68 -7.90
N GLN A 297 14.24 -4.35 -7.46
CA GLN A 297 14.51 -3.83 -6.11
C GLN A 297 13.69 -2.57 -5.77
N ASN A 298 13.21 -1.84 -6.79
CA ASN A 298 12.36 -0.67 -6.63
C ASN A 298 10.88 -1.05 -6.60
N VAL A 299 10.35 -1.36 -5.42
CA VAL A 299 8.91 -1.58 -5.15
C VAL A 299 8.02 -0.45 -5.72
N PHE A 300 8.57 0.76 -5.85
CA PHE A 300 7.84 1.96 -6.33
C PHE A 300 7.78 2.14 -7.85
N ARG A 301 8.57 1.38 -8.63
CA ARG A 301 8.53 1.49 -10.09
C ARG A 301 7.58 0.42 -10.62
N PRO A 302 6.33 0.76 -10.99
CA PRO A 302 5.43 -0.23 -11.56
C PRO A 302 6.04 -0.83 -12.83
N SER A 303 6.01 -2.15 -12.94
CA SER A 303 6.36 -2.89 -14.14
C SER A 303 5.27 -2.76 -15.23
N GLY A 304 4.02 -2.55 -14.81
CA GLY A 304 2.86 -2.46 -15.70
C GLY A 304 2.50 -1.06 -16.18
N ASP A 305 1.62 -1.01 -17.19
CA ASP A 305 1.02 0.23 -17.68
C ASP A 305 0.20 0.94 -16.57
N PRO A 306 0.46 2.23 -16.28
CA PRO A 306 -0.29 2.99 -15.26
C PRO A 306 -1.81 2.97 -15.46
N GLN A 307 -2.29 2.96 -16.71
CA GLN A 307 -3.72 2.95 -16.97
C GLN A 307 -4.33 1.58 -16.66
N MET A 308 -3.62 0.48 -16.96
CA MET A 308 -4.01 -0.87 -16.54
C MET A 308 -4.06 -1.02 -15.02
N ILE A 309 -3.09 -0.48 -14.28
CA ILE A 309 -3.08 -0.52 -12.81
C ILE A 309 -4.30 0.20 -12.25
N ARG A 310 -4.58 1.42 -12.74
CA ARG A 310 -5.76 2.21 -12.35
C ARG A 310 -7.06 1.47 -12.69
N PHE A 311 -7.18 0.96 -13.91
CA PHE A 311 -8.35 0.19 -14.35
C PHE A 311 -8.58 -1.02 -13.45
N GLY A 312 -7.53 -1.79 -13.15
CA GLY A 312 -7.59 -2.94 -12.25
C GLY A 312 -8.08 -2.56 -10.86
N ALA A 313 -7.54 -1.50 -10.27
CA ALA A 313 -7.98 -1.00 -8.96
C ALA A 313 -9.47 -0.61 -8.98
N HIS A 314 -9.91 0.17 -9.97
CA HIS A 314 -11.31 0.59 -10.08
C HIS A 314 -12.25 -0.59 -10.37
N LEU A 315 -11.83 -1.55 -11.18
CA LEU A 315 -12.58 -2.78 -11.42
C LEU A 315 -12.76 -3.56 -10.11
N VAL A 316 -11.71 -3.73 -9.32
CA VAL A 316 -11.80 -4.40 -8.00
C VAL A 316 -12.80 -3.69 -7.09
N LEU A 317 -12.79 -2.35 -7.03
CA LEU A 317 -13.76 -1.59 -6.23
C LEU A 317 -15.20 -1.82 -6.72
N VAL A 318 -15.43 -1.76 -8.03
CA VAL A 318 -16.76 -2.01 -8.62
C VAL A 318 -17.23 -3.43 -8.36
N LEU A 319 -16.34 -4.43 -8.47
CA LEU A 319 -16.66 -5.82 -8.18
C LEU A 319 -17.01 -6.03 -6.71
N ARG A 320 -16.26 -5.41 -5.78
CA ARG A 320 -16.57 -5.46 -4.35
C ARG A 320 -17.91 -4.80 -4.02
N TYR A 321 -18.25 -3.72 -4.72
CA TYR A 321 -19.52 -3.03 -4.52
C TYR A 321 -20.72 -3.81 -5.08
N LEU A 322 -20.63 -4.30 -6.33
CA LEU A 322 -21.76 -4.95 -7.01
C LEU A 322 -22.03 -6.36 -6.49
N LEU A 323 -21.00 -7.09 -6.06
CA LEU A 323 -21.11 -8.53 -5.81
C LEU A 323 -20.99 -8.88 -4.31
N ALA A 324 -21.04 -7.92 -3.39
CA ALA A 324 -20.80 -8.13 -1.96
C ALA A 324 -21.62 -9.29 -1.33
N GLU A 325 -22.86 -9.50 -1.78
CA GLU A 325 -23.81 -10.46 -1.18
C GLU A 325 -23.93 -11.80 -1.95
N GLU A 326 -23.54 -11.87 -3.23
CA GLU A 326 -23.90 -13.00 -4.12
C GLU A 326 -22.80 -14.06 -4.34
N MET A 327 -21.69 -14.04 -3.58
CA MET A 327 -20.49 -14.81 -3.94
C MET A 327 -20.39 -16.22 -3.37
N LYS A 328 -19.94 -17.17 -4.21
CA LYS A 328 -19.32 -18.44 -3.80
C LYS A 328 -17.96 -18.18 -3.13
N ASP A 329 -17.59 -18.99 -2.13
CA ASP A 329 -16.38 -18.82 -1.32
C ASP A 329 -15.08 -18.64 -2.15
N THR A 330 -14.91 -19.44 -3.20
CA THR A 330 -13.69 -19.41 -4.04
C THR A 330 -13.47 -18.07 -4.75
N PHE A 331 -14.55 -17.39 -5.14
CA PHE A 331 -14.46 -16.09 -5.81
C PHE A 331 -14.17 -14.98 -4.82
N LYS A 332 -14.80 -15.02 -3.65
CA LYS A 332 -14.55 -14.09 -2.55
C LYS A 332 -13.08 -14.13 -2.13
N ASP A 333 -12.51 -15.31 -1.98
CA ASP A 333 -11.10 -15.49 -1.66
C ASP A 333 -10.17 -14.87 -2.71
N LYS A 334 -10.54 -14.99 -3.99
CA LYS A 334 -9.75 -14.42 -5.10
C LYS A 334 -9.80 -12.90 -5.13
N ILE A 335 -10.98 -12.29 -4.93
CA ILE A 335 -11.12 -10.83 -4.85
C ILE A 335 -10.38 -10.27 -3.62
N LEU A 336 -10.44 -10.97 -2.50
CA LEU A 336 -9.76 -10.52 -1.29
C LEU A 336 -8.24 -10.66 -1.45
N SER A 337 -7.74 -11.76 -2.01
CA SER A 337 -6.29 -11.96 -2.21
C SER A 337 -5.71 -11.13 -3.36
N VAL A 338 -6.11 -11.42 -4.60
CA VAL A 338 -5.57 -10.74 -5.80
C VAL A 338 -6.06 -9.30 -5.89
N GLY A 339 -7.31 -9.04 -5.50
CA GLY A 339 -7.82 -7.66 -5.47
C GLY A 339 -7.10 -6.78 -4.45
N ASP A 340 -6.75 -7.29 -3.27
CA ASP A 340 -5.91 -6.53 -2.33
C ASP A 340 -4.52 -6.26 -2.91
N ASN A 341 -3.92 -7.23 -3.60
CA ASN A 341 -2.62 -7.01 -4.26
C ASN A 341 -2.69 -5.90 -5.32
N ILE A 342 -3.75 -5.87 -6.14
CA ILE A 342 -3.97 -4.84 -7.16
C ILE A 342 -4.18 -3.46 -6.50
N LEU A 343 -5.05 -3.37 -5.49
CA LEU A 343 -5.32 -2.12 -4.77
C LEU A 343 -4.08 -1.60 -4.04
N HIS A 344 -3.32 -2.50 -3.40
CA HIS A 344 -2.09 -2.16 -2.71
C HIS A 344 -1.03 -1.62 -3.68
N LEU A 345 -0.86 -2.27 -4.85
CA LEU A 345 0.04 -1.78 -5.89
C LEU A 345 -0.39 -0.39 -6.40
N TYR A 346 -1.68 -0.16 -6.60
CA TYR A 346 -2.16 1.15 -7.04
C TYR A 346 -1.97 2.24 -5.98
N ALA A 347 -2.19 1.92 -4.71
CA ALA A 347 -1.90 2.81 -3.59
C ALA A 347 -0.40 3.19 -3.54
N LEU A 348 0.50 2.20 -3.71
CA LEU A 348 1.93 2.45 -3.81
C LEU A 348 2.31 3.28 -5.04
N PHE A 349 1.60 3.10 -6.16
CA PHE A 349 1.79 3.92 -7.36
C PHE A 349 1.36 5.38 -7.13
N LEU A 350 0.22 5.63 -6.47
CA LEU A 350 -0.19 6.99 -6.10
C LEU A 350 0.83 7.63 -5.16
N PHE A 351 1.32 6.88 -4.19
CA PHE A 351 2.38 7.31 -3.29
C PHE A 351 3.70 7.62 -4.02
N SER A 352 4.09 6.84 -5.03
CA SER A 352 5.29 7.11 -5.84
C SER A 352 5.14 8.31 -6.78
N LYS A 353 3.90 8.78 -7.00
CA LYS A 353 3.57 9.99 -7.75
C LYS A 353 3.26 11.21 -6.86
N GLU A 354 3.56 11.14 -5.57
CA GLU A 354 3.34 12.25 -4.61
C GLU A 354 1.86 12.66 -4.49
N HIS A 355 0.97 11.69 -4.69
CA HIS A 355 -0.47 11.83 -4.47
C HIS A 355 -0.88 11.16 -3.15
N GLU A 356 -0.19 11.48 -2.05
CA GLU A 356 -0.42 10.87 -0.74
C GLU A 356 -1.86 11.06 -0.25
N GLU A 357 -2.50 12.18 -0.59
CA GLU A 357 -3.89 12.49 -0.23
C GLU A 357 -4.93 11.52 -0.82
N LEU A 358 -4.63 10.84 -1.93
CA LEU A 358 -5.55 9.91 -2.57
C LEU A 358 -5.40 8.47 -2.06
N VAL A 359 -4.31 8.17 -1.35
CA VAL A 359 -3.98 6.80 -0.93
C VAL A 359 -5.04 6.23 0.02
N GLY A 360 -5.55 7.04 0.96
CA GLY A 360 -6.50 6.60 1.98
C GLY A 360 -7.77 5.95 1.43
N ILE A 361 -8.28 6.44 0.29
CA ILE A 361 -9.46 5.87 -0.38
C ILE A 361 -9.22 4.39 -0.71
N TYR A 362 -8.06 4.06 -1.27
CA TYR A 362 -7.74 2.70 -1.70
C TYR A 362 -7.24 1.85 -0.54
N ALA A 363 -6.46 2.43 0.37
CA ALA A 363 -5.93 1.76 1.55
C ALA A 363 -7.06 1.29 2.50
N SER A 364 -8.12 2.09 2.67
CA SER A 364 -9.31 1.74 3.48
C SER A 364 -10.07 0.50 2.99
N GLN A 365 -9.82 0.07 1.76
CA GLN A 365 -10.46 -1.09 1.15
C GLN A 365 -9.61 -2.36 1.33
N LEU A 366 -8.36 -2.26 1.76
CA LEU A 366 -7.49 -3.41 1.99
C LEU A 366 -7.85 -4.15 3.29
N ALA A 367 -7.45 -5.42 3.41
CA ALA A 367 -7.46 -6.11 4.69
C ALA A 367 -6.68 -5.34 5.76
N ARG A 368 -7.14 -5.40 7.03
CA ARG A 368 -6.58 -4.67 8.18
C ARG A 368 -5.05 -4.63 8.22
N HIS A 369 -4.40 -5.79 8.21
CA HIS A 369 -2.93 -5.89 8.27
C HIS A 369 -2.23 -5.16 7.11
N ARG A 370 -2.74 -5.29 5.87
CA ARG A 370 -2.15 -4.62 4.69
C ARG A 370 -2.36 -3.13 4.70
N CYS A 371 -3.53 -2.66 5.15
CA CYS A 371 -3.80 -1.23 5.33
C CYS A 371 -2.81 -0.63 6.34
N ILE A 372 -2.65 -1.27 7.49
CA ILE A 372 -1.74 -0.82 8.55
C ILE A 372 -0.30 -0.80 8.04
N ASP A 373 0.18 -1.91 7.49
CA ASP A 373 1.56 -2.01 7.00
C ASP A 373 1.86 -1.02 5.87
N LEU A 374 0.89 -0.75 4.98
CA LEU A 374 1.03 0.26 3.93
C LEU A 374 1.24 1.66 4.52
N PHE A 375 0.40 2.11 5.45
CA PHE A 375 0.55 3.43 6.07
C PHE A 375 1.84 3.55 6.86
N VAL A 376 2.19 2.53 7.64
CA VAL A 376 3.44 2.49 8.39
C VAL A 376 4.64 2.60 7.44
N HIS A 377 4.64 1.85 6.34
CA HIS A 377 5.71 1.92 5.34
C HIS A 377 5.81 3.31 4.69
N MET A 378 4.68 3.94 4.33
CA MET A 378 4.66 5.29 3.79
C MET A 378 5.20 6.33 4.79
N MET A 379 4.83 6.22 6.07
CA MET A 379 5.31 7.10 7.14
C MET A 379 6.82 6.96 7.35
N GLU A 380 7.37 5.74 7.29
CA GLU A 380 8.82 5.50 7.36
C GLU A 380 9.56 6.14 6.19
N LEU A 381 9.06 5.99 4.97
CA LEU A 381 9.70 6.52 3.76
C LEU A 381 9.68 8.03 3.66
N ARG A 382 8.68 8.68 4.28
CA ARG A 382 8.57 10.16 4.32
C ARG A 382 9.04 10.75 5.64
N LEU A 383 9.71 9.98 6.49
CA LEU A 383 10.18 10.43 7.81
C LEU A 383 11.13 11.63 7.72
N HIS A 384 11.91 11.74 6.64
CA HIS A 384 12.86 12.82 6.40
C HIS A 384 12.32 13.95 5.51
N ASN A 385 11.09 13.83 5.02
CA ASN A 385 10.47 14.83 4.15
C ASN A 385 9.92 16.02 4.96
N SER A 386 9.45 17.05 4.25
CA SER A 386 8.86 18.24 4.85
C SER A 386 7.61 17.91 5.66
N VAL A 387 7.33 18.77 6.64
CA VAL A 387 6.14 18.68 7.51
C VAL A 387 4.85 18.61 6.67
N HIS A 388 4.79 19.33 5.55
CA HIS A 388 3.63 19.33 4.66
C HIS A 388 3.36 17.96 4.04
N VAL A 389 4.39 17.25 3.55
CA VAL A 389 4.23 15.91 2.96
C VAL A 389 3.79 14.90 4.02
N LYS A 390 4.36 14.97 5.22
CA LYS A 390 3.92 14.14 6.36
C LYS A 390 2.46 14.42 6.70
N TYR A 391 2.08 15.69 6.79
CA TYR A 391 0.71 16.07 7.10
C TYR A 391 -0.29 15.52 6.07
N LYS A 392 0.04 15.47 4.78
CA LYS A 392 -0.81 14.82 3.76
C LYS A 392 -1.08 13.34 4.05
N ILE A 393 -0.06 12.58 4.46
CA ILE A 393 -0.21 11.15 4.82
C ILE A 393 -1.09 11.02 6.06
N PHE A 394 -0.84 11.86 7.07
CA PHE A 394 -1.64 11.90 8.28
C PHE A 394 -3.12 12.18 7.97
N LEU A 395 -3.40 13.19 7.13
CA LEU A 395 -4.75 13.51 6.66
C LEU A 395 -5.38 12.35 5.89
N SER A 396 -4.64 11.76 4.95
CA SER A 396 -5.09 10.61 4.15
C SER A 396 -5.46 9.40 5.02
N ALA A 397 -4.75 9.15 6.11
CA ALA A 397 -5.15 8.11 7.05
C ALA A 397 -6.40 8.53 7.86
N MET A 398 -6.42 9.76 8.36
CA MET A 398 -7.44 10.24 9.28
C MET A 398 -8.81 10.53 8.65
N GLU A 399 -8.85 10.93 7.38
CA GLU A 399 -10.11 11.19 6.66
C GLU A 399 -10.83 9.90 6.24
N TYR A 400 -10.08 8.82 5.98
CA TYR A 400 -10.62 7.59 5.39
C TYR A 400 -10.63 6.39 6.34
N LEU A 401 -9.94 6.46 7.49
CA LEU A 401 -9.94 5.41 8.50
C LEU A 401 -10.58 5.89 9.81
N PRO A 402 -11.30 5.01 10.52
CA PRO A 402 -11.72 5.32 11.88
C PRO A 402 -10.50 5.50 12.79
N PHE A 403 -10.60 6.40 13.78
CA PHE A 403 -9.55 6.57 14.78
C PHE A 403 -9.33 5.28 15.58
N SER A 404 -10.41 4.77 16.17
CA SER A 404 -10.52 3.51 16.90
C SER A 404 -11.77 2.78 16.41
N SER A 405 -11.70 1.49 16.11
CA SER A 405 -12.82 0.71 15.59
C SER A 405 -13.09 -0.52 16.46
N MET A 406 -14.36 -0.82 16.70
CA MET A 406 -14.79 -2.11 17.26
C MET A 406 -14.81 -3.23 16.20
N ASP A 407 -14.76 -2.85 14.92
CA ASP A 407 -14.70 -3.79 13.79
C ASP A 407 -13.25 -4.17 13.52
N ASP A 408 -12.88 -5.40 13.90
CA ASP A 408 -11.55 -5.99 13.73
C ASP A 408 -11.18 -6.27 12.26
N SER A 409 -12.13 -6.15 11.33
CA SER A 409 -11.89 -6.45 9.91
C SER A 409 -11.16 -5.35 9.16
N LYS A 410 -11.23 -4.10 9.63
CA LYS A 410 -10.67 -2.92 8.95
C LYS A 410 -9.49 -2.31 9.70
N GLY A 411 -8.60 -1.67 8.93
CA GLY A 411 -7.53 -0.86 9.49
C GLY A 411 -8.09 0.36 10.23
N ASN A 412 -7.48 0.70 11.36
CA ASN A 412 -7.77 1.92 12.11
C ASN A 412 -6.47 2.70 12.34
N PHE A 413 -6.60 3.99 12.66
CA PHE A 413 -5.44 4.86 12.83
C PHE A 413 -4.66 4.57 14.11
N GLU A 414 -5.35 4.17 15.17
CA GLU A 414 -4.77 3.80 16.46
C GLU A 414 -3.73 2.68 16.32
N ASP A 415 -4.03 1.64 15.53
CA ASP A 415 -3.13 0.53 15.22
C ASP A 415 -1.94 0.97 14.36
N ILE A 416 -2.16 1.86 13.38
CA ILE A 416 -1.08 2.43 12.54
C ILE A 416 -0.07 3.14 13.43
N ILE A 417 -0.56 3.97 14.35
CA ILE A 417 0.25 4.69 15.31
C ILE A 417 0.98 3.73 16.25
N GLN A 418 0.30 2.76 16.82
CA GLN A 418 0.95 1.78 17.69
C GLN A 418 2.07 1.03 16.95
N ARG A 419 1.80 0.61 15.70
CA ARG A 419 2.76 -0.11 14.87
C ARG A 419 3.95 0.74 14.46
N ILE A 420 3.78 2.00 14.07
CA ILE A 420 4.91 2.88 13.72
C ILE A 420 5.79 3.19 14.94
N LEU A 421 5.19 3.38 16.13
CA LEU A 421 5.94 3.63 17.36
C LEU A 421 6.78 2.40 17.76
N LEU A 422 6.18 1.20 17.73
CA LEU A 422 6.91 -0.05 17.98
C LEU A 422 8.04 -0.26 16.96
N ARG A 423 7.74 -0.14 15.66
CA ARG A 423 8.76 -0.29 14.60
C ARG A 423 9.85 0.77 14.66
N SER A 424 9.56 1.96 15.17
CA SER A 424 10.59 2.99 15.29
C SER A 424 11.69 2.64 16.30
N ARG A 425 11.34 1.86 17.32
CA ARG A 425 12.28 1.37 18.34
C ARG A 425 13.05 0.13 17.90
N GLU A 426 12.61 -0.54 16.83
CA GLU A 426 13.32 -1.69 16.27
C GLU A 426 14.64 -1.27 15.64
N ILE A 427 15.66 -2.11 15.81
CA ILE A 427 16.95 -1.92 15.14
C ILE A 427 16.80 -2.13 13.65
N LYS A 428 17.25 -1.14 12.88
CA LYS A 428 17.34 -1.22 11.43
C LYS A 428 18.67 -1.85 11.05
N VAL A 429 18.66 -2.77 10.09
CA VAL A 429 19.88 -3.35 9.51
C VAL A 429 20.75 -2.22 8.95
N GLY A 430 21.86 -1.92 9.61
CA GLY A 430 22.84 -0.97 9.10
C GLY A 430 23.59 -1.56 7.91
N LYS A 431 23.66 -0.82 6.80
CA LYS A 431 24.70 -1.07 5.79
C LYS A 431 25.95 -0.33 6.25
N TYR A 432 26.74 -0.98 7.08
CA TYR A 432 27.97 -0.42 7.62
C TYR A 432 29.07 -0.42 6.56
N ASP A 433 29.12 0.61 5.72
CA ASP A 433 30.14 0.74 4.65
C ASP A 433 31.57 0.91 5.25
N ASN A 434 31.67 1.50 6.44
CA ASN A 434 32.92 1.69 7.19
C ASN A 434 32.76 1.26 8.66
N LEU A 435 33.67 0.40 9.13
CA LEU A 435 33.68 -0.12 10.52
C LEU A 435 33.85 0.99 11.59
N SER A 436 34.50 2.11 11.25
CA SER A 436 34.76 3.20 12.20
C SER A 436 33.54 4.07 12.50
N ASP A 437 32.48 3.99 11.70
CA ASP A 437 31.29 4.85 11.80
C ASP A 437 30.08 4.11 12.41
N VAL A 438 30.22 2.83 12.76
CA VAL A 438 29.09 2.00 13.23
C VAL A 438 28.41 2.58 14.47
N ALA A 439 29.19 3.00 15.47
CA ALA A 439 28.65 3.58 16.69
C ALA A 439 28.00 4.96 16.43
N GLU A 440 28.58 5.79 15.57
CA GLU A 440 27.98 7.08 15.21
C GLU A 440 26.69 6.91 14.42
N GLN A 441 26.64 5.98 13.47
CA GLN A 441 25.42 5.62 12.74
C GLN A 441 24.33 5.10 13.68
N HIS A 442 24.69 4.29 14.68
CA HIS A 442 23.77 3.84 15.72
C HIS A 442 23.19 5.02 16.51
N ARG A 443 24.04 5.95 16.95
CA ARG A 443 23.61 7.18 17.64
C ARG A 443 22.66 8.04 16.79
N LEU A 444 22.88 8.12 15.47
CA LEU A 444 22.00 8.84 14.55
C LEU A 444 20.61 8.21 14.41
N GLN A 445 20.41 6.95 14.84
CA GLN A 445 19.07 6.35 14.91
C GLN A 445 18.18 7.07 15.93
N SER A 446 18.74 7.70 16.97
CA SER A 446 17.98 8.51 17.94
C SER A 446 17.17 9.63 17.27
N LEU A 447 17.73 10.27 16.23
CA LEU A 447 17.03 11.29 15.45
C LEU A 447 15.86 10.69 14.67
N GLN A 448 16.01 9.48 14.13
CA GLN A 448 14.93 8.81 13.40
C GLN A 448 13.78 8.45 14.36
N LYS A 449 14.11 7.92 15.54
CA LYS A 449 13.13 7.64 16.61
C LYS A 449 12.38 8.90 17.02
N ALA A 450 13.11 10.00 17.26
CA ALA A 450 12.53 11.28 17.62
C ALA A 450 11.54 11.82 16.57
N LYS A 451 11.85 11.66 15.29
CA LYS A 451 11.00 12.12 14.17
C LYS A 451 9.65 11.44 14.10
N VAL A 452 9.47 10.28 14.72
CA VAL A 452 8.18 9.56 14.73
C VAL A 452 7.17 10.26 15.64
N ILE A 453 7.63 10.93 16.71
CA ILE A 453 6.77 11.72 17.60
C ILE A 453 6.00 12.81 16.84
N GLN A 454 6.60 13.39 15.79
CA GLN A 454 5.95 14.43 15.00
C GLN A 454 4.59 14.00 14.41
N TRP A 455 4.41 12.72 14.09
CA TRP A 455 3.14 12.18 13.60
C TRP A 455 1.98 12.34 14.59
N LEU A 456 2.29 12.30 15.89
CA LEU A 456 1.34 12.44 16.99
C LEU A 456 1.06 13.91 17.34
N CYS A 457 1.94 14.82 16.93
CA CYS A 457 1.80 16.26 17.18
C CYS A 457 0.95 16.98 16.12
N PHE A 458 0.47 16.27 15.08
CA PHE A 458 -0.39 16.88 14.07
C PHE A 458 -1.81 17.10 14.59
N THR A 459 -2.37 18.28 14.29
CA THR A 459 -3.77 18.57 14.58
C THR A 459 -4.68 17.75 13.63
N PRO A 460 -5.62 16.95 14.17
CA PRO A 460 -6.59 16.25 13.34
C PRO A 460 -7.47 17.22 12.52
N PRO A 461 -7.87 16.84 11.30
CA PRO A 461 -8.74 17.67 10.48
C PRO A 461 -10.13 17.84 11.12
N SER A 462 -10.79 18.97 10.84
CA SER A 462 -12.13 19.29 11.35
C SER A 462 -13.24 18.39 10.80
N THR A 463 -12.93 17.54 9.82
CA THR A 463 -13.85 16.59 9.17
C THR A 463 -14.19 15.39 10.06
N ILE A 464 -13.37 15.10 11.08
CA ILE A 464 -13.56 13.95 11.96
C ILE A 464 -14.49 14.31 13.12
N THR A 465 -15.27 13.33 13.58
CA THR A 465 -16.01 13.46 14.84
C THR A 465 -15.04 13.45 16.03
N ASN A 466 -15.32 14.22 17.07
CA ASN A 466 -14.54 14.24 18.32
C ASN A 466 -13.06 14.68 18.16
N VAL A 467 -12.77 15.67 17.30
CA VAL A 467 -11.42 16.22 17.07
C VAL A 467 -10.65 16.49 18.37
N LYS A 468 -11.31 17.08 19.39
CA LYS A 468 -10.67 17.41 20.67
C LYS A 468 -10.20 16.17 21.42
N ASP A 469 -11.01 15.12 21.47
CA ASP A 469 -10.69 13.88 22.19
C ASP A 469 -9.60 13.09 21.47
N VAL A 470 -9.68 13.03 20.13
CA VAL A 470 -8.64 12.44 19.28
C VAL A 470 -7.31 13.17 19.47
N SER A 471 -7.32 14.51 19.47
CA SER A 471 -6.11 15.32 19.69
C SER A 471 -5.49 15.03 21.06
N LYS A 472 -6.31 14.98 22.12
CA LYS A 472 -5.85 14.62 23.47
C LYS A 472 -5.20 13.24 23.51
N LYS A 473 -5.84 12.22 22.91
CA LYS A 473 -5.30 10.86 22.86
C LYS A 473 -3.96 10.78 22.11
N LEU A 474 -3.81 11.51 21.01
CA LEU A 474 -2.56 11.56 20.25
C LEU A 474 -1.44 12.23 21.06
N LEU A 475 -1.73 13.37 21.72
CA LEU A 475 -0.75 14.06 22.55
C LEU A 475 -0.34 13.24 23.77
N LEU A 476 -1.28 12.52 24.41
CA LEU A 476 -0.96 11.62 25.52
C LEU A 476 -0.03 10.48 25.06
N ARG A 477 -0.27 9.90 23.88
CA ARG A 477 0.65 8.91 23.29
C ARG A 477 2.01 9.51 22.96
N ALA A 478 2.05 10.75 22.49
CA ALA A 478 3.30 11.45 22.20
C ALA A 478 4.12 11.62 23.49
N LEU A 479 3.46 12.00 24.58
CA LEU A 479 4.05 12.14 25.90
C LEU A 479 4.62 10.81 26.41
N ILE A 480 3.79 9.76 26.47
CA ILE A 480 4.22 8.43 26.94
C ILE A 480 5.41 7.90 26.12
N HIS A 481 5.31 7.97 24.79
CA HIS A 481 6.38 7.48 23.93
C HIS A 481 7.65 8.35 24.03
N SER A 482 7.51 9.66 24.24
CA SER A 482 8.66 10.54 24.46
C SER A 482 9.42 10.18 25.73
N ASN A 483 8.73 9.86 26.83
CA ASN A 483 9.36 9.42 28.08
C ASN A 483 10.15 8.11 27.87
N ILE A 484 9.60 7.16 27.11
CA ILE A 484 10.32 5.93 26.71
C ILE A 484 11.62 6.28 25.96
N LEU A 485 11.52 7.14 24.94
CA LEU A 485 12.68 7.54 24.14
C LEU A 485 13.71 8.33 24.96
N PHE A 486 13.30 9.20 25.88
CA PHE A 486 14.23 9.94 26.73
C PHE A 486 15.05 9.03 27.63
N ARG A 487 14.44 7.98 28.21
CA ARG A 487 15.16 6.95 28.99
C ARG A 487 16.23 6.25 28.14
N GLU A 488 15.91 5.91 26.89
CA GLU A 488 16.88 5.32 25.97
C GLU A 488 17.99 6.32 25.61
N PHE A 489 17.61 7.53 25.20
CA PHE A 489 18.55 8.55 24.74
C PHE A 489 19.49 9.02 25.85
N SER A 490 19.02 9.11 27.09
CA SER A 490 19.86 9.54 28.21
C SER A 490 21.01 8.56 28.42
N LEU A 491 20.73 7.25 28.42
CA LEU A 491 21.73 6.20 28.62
C LEU A 491 22.75 6.13 27.50
N ILE A 492 22.37 6.52 26.28
CA ILE A 492 23.30 6.68 25.15
C ILE A 492 24.18 7.93 25.38
N SER A 493 23.61 9.07 25.78
CA SER A 493 24.30 10.37 25.86
C SER A 493 25.22 10.60 27.07
N MET A 494 25.75 9.55 27.69
CA MET A 494 26.57 9.68 28.91
C MET A 494 27.96 10.29 28.66
N TRP A 495 28.40 10.44 27.41
CA TRP A 495 29.73 10.94 27.09
C TRP A 495 29.92 12.44 27.37
N ARG A 496 31.13 12.81 27.76
CA ARG A 496 31.59 14.17 28.01
C ARG A 496 32.19 14.80 26.75
N VAL A 497 31.36 14.95 25.71
CA VAL A 497 31.74 15.55 24.41
C VAL A 497 30.84 16.74 24.05
N PRO A 498 31.31 17.73 23.26
CA PRO A 498 30.50 18.88 22.85
C PRO A 498 29.26 18.54 22.00
N ALA A 499 29.21 17.36 21.38
CA ALA A 499 28.13 16.96 20.49
C ALA A 499 26.79 16.79 21.23
N MET A 500 25.74 17.48 20.76
CA MET A 500 24.41 17.43 21.38
C MET A 500 23.66 16.12 21.08
N PRO A 501 22.89 15.55 22.04
CA PRO A 501 21.96 14.44 21.76
C PRO A 501 20.78 14.92 20.89
N ILE A 502 20.98 14.90 19.57
CA ILE A 502 20.05 15.47 18.57
C ILE A 502 18.64 14.87 18.70
N GLY A 503 18.54 13.56 18.99
CA GLY A 503 17.25 12.89 19.21
C GLY A 503 16.43 13.53 20.32
N ALA A 504 17.01 13.72 21.51
CA ALA A 504 16.32 14.29 22.66
C ALA A 504 15.83 15.73 22.40
N HIS A 505 16.70 16.60 21.88
CA HIS A 505 16.32 17.97 21.55
C HIS A 505 15.28 18.07 20.44
N THR A 506 15.28 17.11 19.50
CA THR A 506 14.24 17.02 18.47
C THR A 506 12.88 16.69 19.08
N VAL A 507 12.81 15.75 20.02
CA VAL A 507 11.56 15.42 20.74
C VAL A 507 11.06 16.61 21.56
N LEU A 508 11.94 17.25 22.33
CA LEU A 508 11.62 18.46 23.09
C LEU A 508 11.07 19.57 22.19
N GLY A 509 11.69 19.79 21.04
CA GLY A 509 11.24 20.78 20.06
C GLY A 509 9.85 20.49 19.48
N PHE A 510 9.52 19.22 19.20
CA PHE A 510 8.19 18.84 18.72
C PHE A 510 7.08 18.98 19.77
N LEU A 511 7.42 18.82 21.06
CA LEU A 511 6.45 18.80 22.15
C LEU A 511 6.28 20.14 22.87
N ALA A 512 7.20 21.10 22.67
CA ALA A 512 7.19 22.40 23.35
C ALA A 512 5.85 23.15 23.25
N GLU A 513 5.29 23.29 22.04
CA GLU A 513 4.01 23.96 21.83
C GLU A 513 2.80 23.05 22.11
N PRO A 514 2.74 21.79 21.62
CA PRO A 514 1.58 20.93 21.86
C PRO A 514 1.33 20.61 23.34
N LEU A 515 2.38 20.41 24.15
CA LEU A 515 2.21 20.13 25.59
C LEU A 515 1.82 21.38 26.38
N LYS A 516 2.19 22.58 25.92
CA LYS A 516 1.72 23.82 26.54
C LYS A 516 0.19 23.93 26.46
N GLN A 517 -0.37 23.61 25.28
CA GLN A 517 -1.82 23.58 25.07
C GLN A 517 -2.49 22.45 25.86
N LEU A 518 -1.83 21.29 25.99
CA LEU A 518 -2.33 20.17 26.78
C LEU A 518 -2.39 20.50 28.27
N ALA A 519 -1.34 21.12 28.83
CA ALA A 519 -1.28 21.53 30.23
C ALA A 519 -2.42 22.50 30.57
N GLU A 520 -2.69 23.49 29.71
CA GLU A 520 -3.84 24.41 29.85
C GLU A 520 -5.19 23.68 29.81
N THR A 521 -5.26 22.52 29.16
CA THR A 521 -6.50 21.73 29.02
C THR A 521 -6.69 20.72 30.16
N LEU A 522 -5.61 20.19 30.72
CA LEU A 522 -5.61 19.11 31.72
C LEU A 522 -5.85 19.57 33.16
N GLU A 523 -5.81 20.87 33.46
CA GLU A 523 -6.20 21.42 34.78
C GLU A 523 -7.64 21.02 35.22
N THR A 524 -8.39 20.29 34.38
CA THR A 524 -9.76 19.83 34.62
C THR A 524 -9.96 18.31 34.67
N SER A 525 -8.94 17.46 34.42
CA SER A 525 -9.08 15.99 34.36
C SER A 525 -8.36 15.28 35.51
N GLU A 526 -9.01 14.32 36.16
CA GLU A 526 -8.47 13.52 37.28
C GLU A 526 -7.72 12.25 36.81
N ASP A 527 -7.03 12.29 35.66
CA ASP A 527 -6.26 11.13 35.19
C ASP A 527 -4.87 11.09 35.84
N TYR A 528 -4.77 10.42 37.00
CA TYR A 528 -3.54 10.28 37.79
C TYR A 528 -2.30 9.91 36.95
N ASN A 529 -2.45 9.01 35.97
CA ASN A 529 -1.35 8.56 35.10
C ASN A 529 -0.76 9.69 34.25
N VAL A 530 -1.58 10.64 33.79
CA VAL A 530 -1.12 11.73 32.91
C VAL A 530 -0.23 12.71 33.66
N PHE A 531 -0.52 12.96 34.94
CA PHE A 531 0.30 13.84 35.77
C PHE A 531 1.70 13.26 36.01
N GLU A 532 1.80 11.95 36.22
CA GLU A 532 3.10 11.27 36.38
C GLU A 532 3.92 11.30 35.08
N ASP A 533 3.29 11.06 33.93
CA ASP A 533 3.95 11.17 32.62
C ASP A 533 4.40 12.60 32.32
N LEU A 534 3.60 13.61 32.67
CA LEU A 534 3.97 15.02 32.51
C LEU A 534 5.12 15.40 33.44
N ARG A 535 5.10 14.94 34.70
CA ARG A 535 6.18 15.18 35.65
C ARG A 535 7.49 14.61 35.12
N GLU A 536 7.47 13.36 34.67
CA GLU A 536 8.64 12.73 34.06
C GLU A 536 9.15 13.51 32.84
N PHE A 537 8.26 13.98 31.96
CA PHE A 537 8.66 14.81 30.83
C PHE A 537 9.36 16.10 31.28
N GLN A 538 8.88 16.74 32.36
CA GLN A 538 9.54 17.92 32.92
C GLN A 538 10.92 17.61 33.49
N ASP A 539 11.07 16.46 34.15
CA ASP A 539 12.35 15.97 34.65
C ASP A 539 13.34 15.78 33.49
N TRP A 540 12.89 15.22 32.37
CA TRP A 540 13.72 15.07 31.16
C TRP A 540 14.06 16.42 30.52
N ARG A 541 13.10 17.35 30.44
CA ARG A 541 13.33 18.70 29.91
C ARG A 541 14.40 19.44 30.71
N GLU A 542 14.33 19.36 32.04
CA GLU A 542 15.33 19.96 32.93
C GLU A 542 16.71 19.30 32.75
N TYR A 543 16.75 17.96 32.73
CA TYR A 543 17.99 17.21 32.52
C TYR A 543 18.70 17.58 31.21
N TYR A 544 17.98 17.58 30.09
CA TYR A 544 18.58 17.93 28.79
C TYR A 544 18.89 19.42 28.66
N SER A 545 18.25 20.29 29.46
CA SER A 545 18.68 21.68 29.58
C SER A 545 20.04 21.77 30.28
N CYS A 546 20.25 21.03 31.37
CA CYS A 546 21.53 20.97 32.08
C CYS A 546 22.64 20.36 31.20
N ASP A 547 22.32 19.27 30.49
CA ASP A 547 23.24 18.64 29.53
C ASP A 547 23.65 19.62 28.41
N ALA A 548 22.70 20.40 27.88
CA ALA A 548 22.98 21.42 26.86
C ALA A 548 23.90 22.54 27.37
N THR A 549 23.67 23.03 28.60
CA THR A 549 24.57 24.04 29.19
C THR A 549 25.99 23.50 29.37
N TYR A 550 26.13 22.26 29.85
CA TYR A 550 27.42 21.60 30.02
C TYR A 550 28.16 21.44 28.69
N ARG A 551 27.46 20.98 27.64
CA ARG A 551 28.08 20.79 26.32
C ARG A 551 28.46 22.12 25.67
N ASN A 552 27.69 23.18 25.89
CA ASN A 552 28.02 24.53 25.43
C ASN A 552 29.29 25.07 26.12
N TRP A 553 29.41 24.85 27.44
CA TRP A 553 30.64 25.15 28.17
C TRP A 553 31.82 24.34 27.62
N LEU A 554 31.68 23.02 27.49
CA LEU A 554 32.75 22.15 27.00
C LEU A 554 33.20 22.53 25.58
N LYS A 555 32.26 22.92 24.71
CA LYS A 555 32.58 23.45 23.38
C LYS A 555 33.47 24.69 23.48
N THR A 556 33.11 25.63 24.35
CA THR A 556 33.88 26.86 24.58
C THR A 556 35.28 26.55 25.11
N GLU A 557 35.40 25.59 26.03
CA GLU A 557 36.70 25.15 26.57
C GLU A 557 37.60 24.50 25.51
N VAL A 558 37.03 23.65 24.65
CA VAL A 558 37.77 23.03 23.55
C VAL A 558 38.26 24.08 22.54
N GLU A 559 37.40 25.02 22.15
CA GLU A 559 37.77 26.14 21.28
C GLU A 559 38.89 26.99 21.90
N ASN A 560 38.82 27.24 23.21
CA ASN A 560 39.86 27.96 23.94
C ASN A 560 41.18 27.17 24.03
N ALA A 561 41.14 25.84 24.11
CA ALA A 561 42.33 24.99 24.17
C ALA A 561 43.10 24.92 22.85
N GLU A 562 42.46 25.21 21.71
CA GLU A 562 43.12 25.29 20.39
C GLU A 562 43.96 26.56 20.23
N VAL A 563 43.72 27.58 21.06
CA VAL A 563 44.39 28.87 21.02
C VAL A 563 45.50 28.91 22.09
N PRO A 564 46.74 29.33 21.77
CA PRO A 564 47.78 29.50 22.78
C PRO A 564 47.34 30.47 23.89
N ILE A 565 47.63 30.15 25.15
CA ILE A 565 47.19 30.92 26.34
C ILE A 565 47.51 32.42 26.25
N SER A 566 48.60 32.79 25.55
CA SER A 566 49.02 34.18 25.33
C SER A 566 48.15 34.96 24.33
N GLU A 567 47.43 34.27 23.45
CA GLU A 567 46.57 34.85 22.40
C GLU A 567 45.09 34.84 22.79
N LEU A 568 44.74 34.13 23.87
CA LEU A 568 43.36 34.01 24.34
C LEU A 568 42.84 35.36 24.84
N SER A 569 41.79 35.87 24.21
CA SER A 569 41.20 37.17 24.55
C SER A 569 40.49 37.12 25.91
N LEU A 570 40.36 38.30 26.53
CA LEU A 570 39.60 38.43 27.78
C LEU A 570 38.13 38.05 27.59
N GLU A 571 37.55 38.37 26.43
CA GLU A 571 36.16 38.02 26.07
C GLU A 571 35.94 36.50 25.98
N GLU A 572 36.91 35.74 25.46
CA GLU A 572 36.86 34.28 25.40
C GLU A 572 36.93 33.63 26.79
N LYS A 573 37.76 34.16 27.69
CA LYS A 573 37.79 33.73 29.11
C LYS A 573 36.47 34.01 29.81
N GLU A 574 35.94 35.23 29.66
CA GLU A 574 34.68 35.62 30.27
C GLU A 574 33.51 34.78 29.76
N ARG A 575 33.53 34.38 28.47
CA ARG A 575 32.53 33.49 27.89
C ARG A 575 32.57 32.10 28.50
N ALA A 576 33.76 31.51 28.65
CA ALA A 576 33.95 30.21 29.29
C ALA A 576 33.49 30.22 30.76
N ILE A 577 33.90 31.24 31.53
CA ILE A 577 33.49 31.42 32.93
C ILE A 577 31.97 31.58 33.04
N SER A 578 31.35 32.33 32.14
CA SER A 578 29.89 32.54 32.14
C SER A 578 29.15 31.23 31.86
N ALA A 579 29.57 30.47 30.83
CA ALA A 579 28.98 29.18 30.49
C ALA A 579 29.17 28.13 31.60
N ALA A 580 30.32 28.15 32.28
CA ALA A 580 30.60 27.28 33.42
C ALA A 580 29.66 27.59 34.61
N LYS A 581 29.50 28.87 34.97
CA LYS A 581 28.58 29.30 36.03
C LYS A 581 27.13 28.93 35.72
N GLU A 582 26.70 29.11 34.47
CA GLU A 582 25.37 28.71 34.01
C GLU A 582 25.16 27.20 34.18
N THR A 583 26.13 26.39 33.74
CA THR A 583 26.11 24.92 33.86
C THR A 583 25.97 24.47 35.31
N LEU A 584 26.78 25.02 36.21
CA LEU A 584 26.73 24.70 37.63
C LEU A 584 25.38 25.12 38.24
N SER A 585 24.90 26.32 37.95
CA SER A 585 23.62 26.81 38.45
C SER A 585 22.44 25.94 38.00
N ALA A 586 22.40 25.58 36.71
CA ALA A 586 21.34 24.74 36.15
C ALA A 586 21.36 23.33 36.78
N SER A 587 22.55 22.72 36.85
CA SER A 587 22.70 21.36 37.36
C SER A 587 22.41 21.26 38.86
N LEU A 588 22.81 22.26 39.66
CA LEU A 588 22.48 22.31 41.08
C LEU A 588 20.99 22.51 41.34
N SER A 589 20.28 23.25 40.48
CA SER A 589 18.83 23.38 40.57
C SER A 589 18.17 22.01 40.49
N LEU A 590 18.61 21.18 39.53
CA LEU A 590 18.13 19.80 39.38
C LEU A 590 18.51 18.93 40.59
N LEU A 591 19.77 18.97 41.02
CA LEU A 591 20.29 18.11 42.09
C LEU A 591 19.75 18.44 43.49
N LYS A 592 19.35 19.70 43.75
CA LYS A 592 18.84 20.15 45.05
C LYS A 592 17.34 19.92 45.26
N ARG A 593 16.63 19.32 44.29
CA ARG A 593 15.18 19.06 44.40
C ARG A 593 14.89 18.09 45.54
N LYS A 594 14.29 18.58 46.64
CA LYS A 594 13.87 17.77 47.79
C LYS A 594 12.43 17.24 47.68
N GLU A 595 11.48 18.11 47.33
CA GLU A 595 10.04 17.75 47.31
C GLU A 595 9.67 16.83 46.14
N THR A 596 10.34 16.97 45.00
CA THR A 596 10.16 16.12 43.82
C THR A 596 11.53 15.66 43.32
N PRO A 597 12.12 14.60 43.88
CA PRO A 597 13.40 14.12 43.41
C PRO A 597 13.32 13.68 41.94
N TRP A 598 14.37 13.97 41.17
CA TRP A 598 14.39 13.75 39.71
C TRP A 598 14.14 12.28 39.33
N LEU A 599 13.09 11.98 38.56
CA LEU A 599 12.67 10.62 38.19
C LEU A 599 12.38 9.66 39.37
N ALA A 600 12.07 10.18 40.57
CA ALA A 600 11.54 9.33 41.63
C ALA A 600 10.15 8.81 41.21
N SER A 601 9.93 7.51 41.34
CA SER A 601 8.63 6.91 41.04
C SER A 601 7.69 7.13 42.22
N THR A 602 6.45 7.55 41.97
CA THR A 602 5.41 7.49 43.00
C THR A 602 4.83 6.08 43.06
N ASP A 603 4.58 5.60 44.27
CA ASP A 603 4.06 4.29 44.67
C ASP A 603 3.13 3.63 43.63
N CYS A 604 3.70 2.74 42.81
CA CYS A 604 2.91 1.73 42.14
C CYS A 604 3.03 0.44 42.96
N MET A 605 2.12 0.26 43.92
CA MET A 605 2.04 -0.94 44.74
C MET A 605 1.58 -2.11 43.86
N TYR A 606 2.50 -3.03 43.53
CA TYR A 606 2.12 -4.32 42.96
C TYR A 606 1.83 -5.29 44.12
N GLU A 607 0.56 -5.47 44.45
CA GLU A 607 0.13 -6.47 45.41
C GLU A 607 -0.29 -7.74 44.65
N SER A 608 0.57 -8.76 44.67
CA SER A 608 0.24 -10.11 44.18
C SER A 608 0.45 -11.14 45.29
N ALA A 609 -0.46 -12.11 45.36
CA ALA A 609 -0.36 -13.26 46.25
C ALA A 609 0.56 -14.36 45.70
N GLU A 610 0.84 -14.35 44.39
CA GLU A 610 1.74 -15.28 43.73
C GLU A 610 3.13 -14.66 43.57
N PRO A 611 4.22 -15.46 43.54
CA PRO A 611 5.55 -14.91 43.32
C PRO A 611 5.67 -14.39 41.89
N VAL A 612 5.97 -13.10 41.79
CA VAL A 612 6.10 -12.35 40.54
C VAL A 612 7.57 -12.21 40.19
N PHE A 613 7.90 -12.27 38.90
CA PHE A 613 9.24 -12.03 38.39
C PHE A 613 9.32 -10.63 37.75
N LEU A 614 10.52 -10.08 37.77
CA LEU A 614 10.88 -8.84 37.09
C LEU A 614 11.74 -9.23 35.88
N GLU A 615 11.41 -8.68 34.72
CA GLU A 615 12.14 -8.87 33.49
C GLU A 615 12.58 -7.53 32.90
N LEU A 616 13.84 -7.45 32.49
CA LEU A 616 14.41 -6.33 31.74
C LEU A 616 14.97 -6.86 30.43
N HIS A 617 14.50 -6.29 29.33
CA HIS A 617 14.99 -6.61 27.99
C HIS A 617 15.68 -5.38 27.43
N ALA A 618 16.92 -5.55 27.00
CA ALA A 618 17.74 -4.51 26.44
C ALA A 618 18.38 -5.01 25.14
N THR A 619 18.30 -4.24 24.08
CA THR A 619 19.16 -4.44 22.92
C THR A 619 20.18 -3.34 22.87
N ALA A 620 21.46 -3.67 22.77
CA ALA A 620 22.56 -2.70 22.84
C ALA A 620 23.70 -3.04 21.88
N MET A 621 24.56 -2.06 21.63
CA MET A 621 25.86 -2.25 20.98
C MET A 621 26.97 -2.20 22.04
N LEU A 622 28.05 -2.94 21.82
CA LEU A 622 29.23 -2.86 22.68
C LEU A 622 30.22 -1.86 22.08
N CYS A 623 30.64 -0.88 22.86
CA CYS A 623 31.57 0.16 22.43
C CYS A 623 32.84 0.11 23.27
N LEU A 624 34.00 0.07 22.60
CA LEU A 624 35.31 0.16 23.24
C LEU A 624 35.56 1.58 23.78
N PRO A 625 36.49 1.76 24.73
CA PRO A 625 36.91 3.10 25.19
C PRO A 625 37.41 4.03 24.08
N SER A 626 37.86 3.47 22.95
CA SER A 626 38.25 4.22 21.75
C SER A 626 37.07 4.85 21.00
N GLY A 627 35.83 4.49 21.33
CA GLY A 627 34.62 4.84 20.59
C GLY A 627 34.29 3.87 19.44
N GLU A 628 35.15 2.88 19.18
CA GLU A 628 34.92 1.86 18.16
C GLU A 628 33.92 0.79 18.64
N CYS A 629 33.15 0.23 17.71
CA CYS A 629 32.23 -0.86 18.02
C CYS A 629 32.99 -2.19 18.22
N LEU A 630 32.71 -2.89 19.31
CA LEU A 630 33.13 -4.27 19.55
C LEU A 630 32.10 -5.22 18.91
N CYS A 631 32.49 -5.92 17.85
CA CYS A 631 31.63 -6.90 17.20
C CYS A 631 31.36 -8.09 18.14
N PRO A 632 30.09 -8.45 18.42
CA PRO A 632 29.77 -9.54 19.31
C PRO A 632 30.00 -10.90 18.64
N ASP A 633 30.64 -11.82 19.37
CA ASP A 633 30.73 -13.24 19.03
C ASP A 633 30.24 -14.11 20.20
N ALA A 634 30.22 -15.43 20.02
CA ALA A 634 29.78 -16.35 21.06
C ALA A 634 30.63 -16.27 22.34
N THR A 635 31.92 -15.95 22.22
CA THR A 635 32.86 -15.79 23.34
C THR A 635 32.54 -14.50 24.11
N VAL A 636 32.34 -13.40 23.40
CA VAL A 636 31.95 -12.09 23.96
C VAL A 636 30.60 -12.23 24.68
N CYS A 637 29.61 -12.88 24.09
CA CYS A 637 28.30 -13.10 24.72
C CYS A 637 28.41 -13.94 26.00
N THR A 638 29.22 -15.02 25.99
CA THR A 638 29.46 -15.86 27.16
C THR A 638 30.18 -15.09 28.26
N THR A 639 31.19 -14.30 27.89
CA THR A 639 31.96 -13.47 28.84
C THR A 639 31.08 -12.37 29.44
N LEU A 640 30.25 -11.73 28.61
CA LEU A 640 29.30 -10.71 29.05
C LEU A 640 28.25 -11.30 30.00
N THR A 641 27.71 -12.48 29.69
CA THR A 641 26.79 -13.21 30.57
C THR A 641 27.41 -13.45 31.94
N SER A 642 28.65 -13.94 31.98
CA SER A 642 29.40 -14.18 33.21
C SER A 642 29.67 -12.88 34.01
N ALA A 643 29.97 -11.79 33.31
CA ALA A 643 30.22 -10.48 33.92
C ALA A 643 28.95 -9.87 34.53
N LEU A 644 27.81 -10.01 33.85
CA LEU A 644 26.50 -9.58 34.37
C LEU A 644 26.09 -10.39 35.61
N TYR A 645 26.28 -11.71 35.62
CA TYR A 645 26.09 -12.52 36.84
C TYR A 645 27.01 -12.08 37.99
N SER A 646 28.28 -11.83 37.67
CA SER A 646 29.29 -11.41 38.67
C SER A 646 28.99 -10.03 39.27
N SER A 647 28.14 -9.22 38.63
CA SER A 647 27.74 -7.89 39.11
C SER A 647 26.70 -7.94 40.24
N ALA A 648 25.91 -9.02 40.34
CA ALA A 648 24.85 -9.16 41.34
C ALA A 648 25.35 -9.78 42.66
N GLY A 649 26.44 -10.55 42.62
CA GLY A 649 26.96 -11.33 43.75
C GLY A 649 26.26 -12.69 43.91
N ASP A 650 27.02 -13.74 44.25
CA ASP A 650 26.56 -15.14 44.21
C ASP A 650 25.33 -15.42 45.09
N GLU A 651 25.23 -14.76 46.25
CA GLU A 651 24.10 -14.92 47.18
C GLU A 651 22.80 -14.35 46.58
N VAL A 652 22.87 -13.18 45.94
CA VAL A 652 21.71 -12.54 45.31
C VAL A 652 21.25 -13.34 44.10
N VAL A 653 22.19 -13.88 43.30
CA VAL A 653 21.90 -14.72 42.14
C VAL A 653 21.04 -15.93 42.55
N LEU A 654 21.41 -16.62 43.63
CA LEU A 654 20.67 -17.77 44.13
C LEU A 654 19.34 -17.39 44.77
N ASN A 655 19.34 -16.40 45.67
CA ASN A 655 18.14 -16.00 46.42
C ASN A 655 17.05 -15.41 45.52
N ARG A 656 17.45 -14.62 44.52
CA ARG A 656 16.53 -13.98 43.57
C ARG A 656 16.31 -14.78 42.30
N GLN A 657 16.90 -15.98 42.18
CA GLN A 657 16.81 -16.81 40.98
C GLN A 657 17.15 -16.00 39.71
N LEU A 658 18.24 -15.22 39.77
CA LEU A 658 18.64 -14.35 38.67
C LEU A 658 18.96 -15.21 37.44
N MET A 659 18.35 -14.86 36.32
CA MET A 659 18.68 -15.39 35.01
C MET A 659 19.22 -14.25 34.14
N VAL A 660 20.35 -14.50 33.50
CA VAL A 660 20.97 -13.62 32.51
C VAL A 660 21.09 -14.40 31.21
N ASN A 661 20.56 -13.83 30.14
CA ASN A 661 20.74 -14.34 28.79
C ASN A 661 21.28 -13.24 27.89
N VAL A 662 22.38 -13.53 27.18
CA VAL A 662 22.98 -12.62 26.20
C VAL A 662 23.12 -13.38 24.89
N SER A 663 22.55 -12.83 23.82
CA SER A 663 22.65 -13.39 22.48
C SER A 663 22.92 -12.31 21.44
N ILE A 664 23.58 -12.69 20.34
CA ILE A 664 23.72 -11.80 19.18
C ILE A 664 22.32 -11.57 18.60
N SER A 665 21.98 -10.32 18.31
CA SER A 665 20.67 -9.98 17.79
C SER A 665 20.45 -10.57 16.40
N SER A 666 19.26 -11.15 16.19
CA SER A 666 18.86 -11.66 14.87
C SER A 666 18.68 -10.57 13.83
N ARG A 667 18.49 -9.31 14.26
CA ARG A 667 18.22 -8.16 13.40
C ARG A 667 19.49 -7.46 12.92
N ASP A 668 20.54 -7.47 13.73
CA ASP A 668 21.82 -6.84 13.40
C ASP A 668 22.96 -7.59 14.09
N SER A 669 23.96 -8.03 13.30
CA SER A 669 25.12 -8.75 13.80
C SER A 669 26.01 -7.94 14.73
N TYR A 670 25.87 -6.61 14.77
CA TYR A 670 26.62 -5.74 15.69
C TYR A 670 25.88 -5.47 17.00
N CYS A 671 24.62 -5.90 17.13
CA CYS A 671 23.83 -5.71 18.34
C CYS A 671 23.76 -6.99 19.18
N ILE A 672 23.62 -6.82 20.49
CA ILE A 672 23.36 -7.89 21.45
C ILE A 672 21.99 -7.69 22.10
N ASP A 673 21.24 -8.77 22.25
CA ASP A 673 20.01 -8.83 23.05
C ASP A 673 20.37 -9.38 24.44
N VAL A 674 20.05 -8.60 25.48
CA VAL A 674 20.27 -8.90 26.89
C VAL A 674 18.92 -9.02 27.57
N VAL A 675 18.65 -10.19 28.15
CA VAL A 675 17.44 -10.44 28.93
C VAL A 675 17.86 -10.80 30.35
N LEU A 676 17.40 -10.00 31.30
CA LEU A 676 17.58 -10.25 32.72
C LEU A 676 16.23 -10.57 33.35
N ARG A 677 16.17 -11.62 34.18
CA ARG A 677 14.98 -12.00 34.94
C ARG A 677 15.33 -12.31 36.38
N CYS A 678 14.57 -11.82 37.35
CA CYS A 678 14.75 -12.15 38.75
C CYS A 678 13.43 -12.15 39.53
N LEU A 679 13.41 -12.78 40.70
CA LEU A 679 12.27 -12.79 41.61
C LEU A 679 12.07 -11.38 42.22
N ALA A 680 10.83 -10.89 42.22
CA ALA A 680 10.44 -9.67 42.92
C ALA A 680 10.46 -9.88 44.44
N ILE A 681 10.96 -8.89 45.17
CA ILE A 681 11.07 -8.90 46.63
C ILE A 681 10.60 -7.55 47.20
N ALA A 682 10.38 -7.49 48.52
CA ALA A 682 10.12 -6.22 49.21
C ALA A 682 11.25 -5.21 48.94
N GLY A 683 10.89 -4.00 48.55
CA GLY A 683 11.81 -2.93 48.15
C GLY A 683 12.33 -3.01 46.71
N ASP A 684 12.14 -4.13 46.01
CA ASP A 684 12.46 -4.28 44.58
C ASP A 684 11.43 -5.17 43.87
N GLY A 685 10.36 -4.51 43.41
CA GLY A 685 9.22 -5.10 42.71
C GLY A 685 7.97 -5.26 43.58
N LEU A 686 8.13 -5.36 44.90
CA LEU A 686 7.02 -5.36 45.88
C LEU A 686 7.25 -4.26 46.91
N GLU A 687 6.19 -3.71 47.50
CA GLU A 687 6.25 -2.64 48.51
C GLU A 687 6.90 -1.33 47.97
N PRO A 688 7.00 -0.23 48.74
CA PRO A 688 7.50 1.05 48.22
C PRO A 688 8.97 0.95 47.81
N HIS A 689 9.32 1.59 46.69
CA HIS A 689 10.70 1.67 46.20
C HIS A 689 11.42 2.85 46.86
N ASP A 690 11.74 2.75 48.15
CA ASP A 690 12.34 3.87 48.92
C ASP A 690 13.60 4.45 48.24
N LEU A 691 14.44 3.60 47.66
CA LEU A 691 15.72 4.01 47.05
C LEU A 691 15.58 4.58 45.62
N ASN A 692 14.50 4.28 44.90
CA ASN A 692 14.30 4.70 43.50
C ASN A 692 15.53 4.46 42.59
N ASP A 693 16.21 3.33 42.76
CA ASP A 693 17.52 3.02 42.16
C ASP A 693 17.46 1.96 41.05
N GLY A 694 16.25 1.47 40.77
CA GLY A 694 15.94 0.47 39.75
C GLY A 694 16.20 -0.97 40.20
N GLY A 695 16.50 -1.18 41.48
CA GLY A 695 16.68 -2.50 42.05
C GLY A 695 17.90 -3.24 41.49
N ILE A 696 17.86 -4.57 41.56
CA ILE A 696 18.98 -5.42 41.14
C ILE A 696 19.19 -5.37 39.62
N LEU A 697 18.11 -5.36 38.84
CA LEU A 697 18.21 -5.35 37.37
C LEU A 697 18.79 -4.01 36.88
N GLY A 698 18.35 -2.91 37.48
CA GLY A 698 18.95 -1.59 37.25
C GLY A 698 20.43 -1.55 37.64
N THR A 699 20.80 -2.16 38.77
CA THR A 699 22.21 -2.21 39.23
C THR A 699 23.11 -2.98 38.25
N ILE A 700 22.70 -4.18 37.83
CA ILE A 700 23.47 -5.01 36.89
C ILE A 700 23.64 -4.28 35.55
N MET A 701 22.56 -3.71 35.01
CA MET A 701 22.61 -3.01 33.73
C MET A 701 23.44 -1.71 33.81
N ALA A 702 23.36 -0.98 34.93
CA ALA A 702 24.16 0.23 35.14
C ALA A 702 25.66 -0.06 35.07
N ALA A 703 26.13 -1.20 35.58
CA ALA A 703 27.54 -1.60 35.45
C ALA A 703 27.96 -1.75 33.99
N GLY A 704 27.08 -2.28 33.13
CA GLY A 704 27.33 -2.37 31.69
C GLY A 704 27.29 -1.03 30.96
N PHE A 705 26.36 -0.13 31.29
CA PHE A 705 26.31 1.20 30.66
C PHE A 705 27.49 2.08 31.05
N LYS A 706 27.95 1.98 32.31
CA LYS A 706 29.13 2.71 32.80
C LYS A 706 30.46 2.12 32.31
N GLY A 707 30.45 0.91 31.73
CA GLY A 707 31.65 0.22 31.27
C GLY A 707 32.49 -0.40 32.40
N GLU A 708 31.83 -0.76 33.50
CA GLU A 708 32.43 -1.19 34.76
C GLU A 708 32.11 -2.64 35.11
N LEU A 709 31.75 -3.45 34.12
CA LEU A 709 31.40 -4.84 34.33
C LEU A 709 32.61 -5.64 34.88
N PRO A 710 32.45 -6.32 36.03
CA PRO A 710 33.51 -7.12 36.62
C PRO A 710 33.85 -8.30 35.70
N ARG A 711 35.14 -8.58 35.52
CA ARG A 711 35.66 -9.66 34.65
C ARG A 711 35.32 -9.49 33.15
N PHE A 712 34.86 -8.31 32.73
CA PHE A 712 34.76 -7.95 31.32
C PHE A 712 35.91 -7.02 30.93
N GLN A 713 36.04 -6.74 29.63
CA GLN A 713 37.05 -5.78 29.17
C GLN A 713 36.75 -4.39 29.75
N ALA A 714 37.74 -3.79 30.42
CA ALA A 714 37.57 -2.53 31.13
C ALA A 714 37.20 -1.38 30.18
N GLY A 715 36.21 -0.58 30.59
CA GLY A 715 35.72 0.59 29.86
C GLY A 715 34.87 0.26 28.63
N VAL A 716 34.52 -1.01 28.39
CA VAL A 716 33.58 -1.36 27.32
C VAL A 716 32.15 -1.07 27.77
N THR A 717 31.51 -0.09 27.15
CA THR A 717 30.15 0.36 27.49
C THR A 717 29.10 -0.33 26.62
N MET A 718 27.88 -0.45 27.13
CA MET A 718 26.71 -0.81 26.34
C MET A 718 26.03 0.46 25.82
N GLU A 719 25.96 0.70 24.52
CA GLU A 719 25.12 1.77 23.95
C GLU A 719 23.72 1.20 23.67
N ILE A 720 22.70 1.67 24.39
CA ILE A 720 21.36 1.10 24.32
C ILE A 720 20.66 1.46 23.01
N SER A 721 20.08 0.47 22.35
CA SER A 721 19.15 0.66 21.23
C SER A 721 17.72 0.67 21.71
N CYS A 722 17.32 -0.28 22.56
CA CYS A 722 15.94 -0.44 23.02
C CYS A 722 15.98 -0.97 24.45
N LEU A 723 15.13 -0.45 25.33
CA LEU A 723 15.11 -0.83 26.74
C LEU A 723 13.68 -0.84 27.26
N ASP A 724 13.29 -1.95 27.84
CA ASP A 724 11.97 -2.14 28.43
C ASP A 724 12.06 -3.04 29.66
N ALA A 725 11.12 -2.87 30.60
CA ALA A 725 11.01 -3.68 31.78
C ALA A 725 9.56 -4.01 32.11
N TRP A 726 9.31 -5.23 32.58
CA TRP A 726 7.99 -5.77 32.87
C TRP A 726 8.00 -6.65 34.12
N TYR A 727 6.83 -6.80 34.71
CA TYR A 727 6.51 -7.92 35.58
C TYR A 727 6.15 -9.14 34.72
N SER A 728 6.58 -10.32 35.13
CA SER A 728 6.25 -11.58 34.48
C SER A 728 5.82 -12.65 35.49
N ASP A 729 5.01 -13.59 35.02
CA ASP A 729 4.61 -14.76 35.79
C ASP A 729 5.74 -15.80 35.87
N LYS A 730 5.45 -16.95 36.50
CA LYS A 730 6.40 -18.08 36.57
C LYS A 730 6.75 -18.66 35.20
N ASP A 731 5.82 -18.63 34.26
CA ASP A 731 5.93 -19.21 32.92
C ASP A 731 6.66 -18.30 31.92
N GLY A 732 6.93 -17.04 32.30
CA GLY A 732 7.61 -16.03 31.47
C GLY A 732 6.64 -15.18 30.62
N THR A 733 5.35 -15.19 30.93
CA THR A 733 4.37 -14.31 30.30
C THR A 733 4.49 -12.91 30.88
N LEU A 734 4.68 -11.91 30.02
CA LEU A 734 4.78 -10.50 30.44
C LEU A 734 3.39 -9.96 30.81
N GLU A 735 3.25 -9.38 32.00
CA GLU A 735 1.98 -8.90 32.54
C GLU A 735 1.83 -7.38 32.43
N CYS A 736 2.62 -6.63 33.23
CA CYS A 736 2.52 -5.18 33.29
C CYS A 736 3.90 -4.49 33.23
N PRO A 737 4.00 -3.24 32.75
CA PRO A 737 5.28 -2.53 32.68
C PRO A 737 5.87 -2.22 34.06
N ALA A 738 7.13 -2.59 34.28
CA ALA A 738 7.90 -2.29 35.48
C ALA A 738 8.75 -1.03 35.28
N THR A 739 8.10 0.12 35.00
CA THR A 739 8.79 1.36 34.60
C THR A 739 9.77 1.91 35.64
N TYR A 740 9.57 1.60 36.92
CA TYR A 740 10.45 2.04 38.01
C TYR A 740 11.89 1.51 37.82
N ILE A 741 12.05 0.31 37.26
CA ILE A 741 13.36 -0.30 36.98
C ILE A 741 14.16 0.59 36.03
N VAL A 742 13.52 1.00 34.93
CA VAL A 742 14.16 1.83 33.90
C VAL A 742 14.40 3.26 34.40
N LYS A 743 13.45 3.84 35.17
CA LYS A 743 13.63 5.17 35.80
C LYS A 743 14.80 5.17 36.79
N GLY A 744 14.85 4.18 37.67
CA GLY A 744 15.91 4.07 38.66
C GLY A 744 17.27 3.74 38.03
N LEU A 745 17.29 2.94 36.96
CA LEU A 745 18.48 2.76 36.11
C LEU A 745 18.96 4.10 35.53
N CYS A 746 18.04 4.92 34.99
CA CYS A 746 18.38 6.25 34.50
C CYS A 746 18.94 7.14 35.62
N ARG A 747 18.38 7.11 36.84
CA ARG A 747 18.93 7.80 38.03
C ARG A 747 20.35 7.35 38.34
N ARG A 748 20.57 6.04 38.38
CA ARG A 748 21.86 5.41 38.68
C ARG A 748 22.95 5.74 37.66
N CYS A 749 22.59 6.04 36.41
CA CYS A 749 23.53 6.47 35.38
C CYS A 749 23.66 7.99 35.29
N CYS A 750 22.55 8.72 35.21
CA CYS A 750 22.50 10.14 34.89
C CYS A 750 22.92 11.04 36.05
N LEU A 751 22.48 10.77 37.28
CA LEU A 751 22.77 11.67 38.42
C LEU A 751 24.26 11.70 38.78
N PRO A 752 24.95 10.54 38.92
CA PRO A 752 26.40 10.55 39.12
C PRO A 752 27.14 11.27 38.01
N GLU A 753 26.72 11.07 36.75
CA GLU A 753 27.36 11.70 35.60
C GLU A 753 27.14 13.22 35.56
N VAL A 754 25.96 13.73 35.93
CA VAL A 754 25.72 15.18 36.10
C VAL A 754 26.65 15.75 37.18
N ILE A 755 26.82 15.05 38.30
CA ILE A 755 27.72 15.49 39.38
C ILE A 755 29.18 15.51 38.91
N LEU A 756 29.65 14.46 38.23
CA LEU A 756 31.01 14.39 37.70
C LEU A 756 31.29 15.50 36.68
N ARG A 757 30.32 15.81 35.83
CA ARG A 757 30.37 16.95 34.91
C ARG A 757 30.45 18.28 35.66
N CYS A 758 29.70 18.46 36.75
CA CYS A 758 29.81 19.64 37.61
C CYS A 758 31.18 19.74 38.30
N MET A 759 31.74 18.63 38.75
CA MET A 759 33.09 18.59 39.34
C MET A 759 34.14 19.02 38.30
N GLN A 760 34.05 18.49 37.08
CA GLN A 760 34.94 18.89 35.97
C GLN A 760 34.86 20.41 35.69
N VAL A 761 33.64 20.96 35.63
CA VAL A 761 33.42 22.41 35.43
C VAL A 761 33.99 23.22 36.61
N SER A 762 33.84 22.72 37.84
CA SER A 762 34.34 23.39 39.06
C SER A 762 35.87 23.44 39.09
N VAL A 763 36.55 22.36 38.67
CA VAL A 763 38.01 22.32 38.50
C VAL A 763 38.48 23.36 37.47
N SER A 764 37.83 23.44 36.31
CA SER A 764 38.19 24.43 35.27
C SER A 764 37.96 25.88 35.72
N LEU A 765 36.83 26.17 36.38
CA LEU A 765 36.58 27.49 36.97
C LEU A 765 37.64 27.87 38.00
N MET A 766 38.02 26.92 38.84
CA MET A 766 39.06 27.13 39.83
C MET A 766 40.39 27.41 39.16
N GLY A 767 40.79 26.64 38.15
CA GLY A 767 41.99 26.92 37.35
C GLY A 767 41.97 28.28 36.63
N SER A 768 40.78 28.85 36.42
CA SER A 768 40.60 30.21 35.87
C SER A 768 40.62 31.33 36.92
N GLY A 769 40.87 31.01 38.20
CA GLY A 769 40.92 31.99 39.30
C GLY A 769 39.56 32.33 39.92
N VAL A 770 38.49 31.60 39.57
CA VAL A 770 37.13 31.86 40.06
C VAL A 770 36.72 30.77 41.01
N LEU A 771 36.45 31.11 42.28
CA LEU A 771 35.91 30.16 43.26
C LEU A 771 34.45 29.83 42.92
N PRO A 772 34.10 28.59 42.58
CA PRO A 772 32.71 28.18 42.43
C PRO A 772 32.04 27.99 43.82
N ASP A 773 31.02 28.80 44.13
CA ASP A 773 30.30 28.74 45.41
C ASP A 773 29.64 27.38 45.71
N CYS A 774 29.47 26.55 44.69
CA CYS A 774 28.72 25.31 44.78
C CYS A 774 29.56 24.05 44.99
N HIS A 775 30.89 24.14 44.92
CA HIS A 775 31.76 22.98 44.95
C HIS A 775 31.58 22.16 46.23
N ASP A 776 31.65 22.83 47.39
CA ASP A 776 31.42 22.18 48.69
C ASP A 776 30.01 21.58 48.78
N THR A 777 29.01 22.23 48.15
CA THR A 777 27.66 21.68 48.08
C THR A 777 27.57 20.39 47.28
N LEU A 778 28.37 20.21 46.22
CA LEU A 778 28.40 18.94 45.47
C LEU A 778 28.92 17.81 46.34
N ILE A 779 29.95 18.05 47.15
CA ILE A 779 30.51 17.07 48.10
C ILE A 779 29.46 16.73 49.16
N GLU A 780 28.79 17.74 49.73
CA GLU A 780 27.70 17.55 50.68
C GLU A 780 26.53 16.76 50.08
N LEU A 781 26.14 17.02 48.82
CA LEU A 781 25.07 16.29 48.14
C LEU A 781 25.42 14.82 47.91
N VAL A 782 26.69 14.49 47.65
CA VAL A 782 27.13 13.09 47.49
C VAL A 782 27.19 12.37 48.83
N GLY A 783 27.72 13.03 49.87
CA GLY A 783 27.91 12.43 51.20
C GLY A 783 26.68 12.48 52.12
N SER A 784 25.67 13.27 51.77
CA SER A 784 24.49 13.45 52.63
C SER A 784 23.61 12.20 52.64
N PRO A 785 23.25 11.68 53.82
CA PRO A 785 22.27 10.59 53.94
C PRO A 785 20.85 11.04 53.53
N GLU A 786 20.58 12.34 53.40
CA GLU A 786 19.26 12.85 52.98
C GLU A 786 19.02 12.72 51.48
N THR A 787 20.06 12.90 50.66
CA THR A 787 20.00 12.77 49.19
C THR A 787 20.29 11.35 48.74
N ASP A 788 21.08 10.64 49.53
CA ASP A 788 21.50 9.26 49.31
C ASP A 788 22.13 9.06 47.92
N PHE A 789 22.83 10.06 47.36
CA PHE A 789 23.43 9.89 46.02
C PHE A 789 24.57 8.88 46.03
N LEU A 790 25.23 8.67 47.17
CA LEU A 790 26.38 7.78 47.29
C LEU A 790 26.11 6.35 46.76
N HIS A 791 24.91 5.80 46.95
CA HIS A 791 24.59 4.44 46.48
C HIS A 791 24.40 4.33 44.95
N LEU A 792 24.19 5.45 44.27
CA LEU A 792 24.05 5.50 42.81
C LEU A 792 25.41 5.47 42.11
N PHE A 793 26.47 5.92 42.79
CA PHE A 793 27.82 5.90 42.25
C PHE A 793 28.37 4.48 42.21
N SER A 794 29.12 4.21 41.15
CA SER A 794 29.99 3.04 41.10
C SER A 794 31.33 3.34 41.78
N GLN A 795 32.12 2.29 42.04
CA GLN A 795 33.44 2.46 42.63
C GLN A 795 34.38 3.29 41.75
N GLN A 796 34.33 3.15 40.43
CA GLN A 796 35.20 3.92 39.53
C GLN A 796 34.76 5.38 39.46
N GLN A 797 33.45 5.64 39.41
CA GLN A 797 32.93 7.02 39.47
C GLN A 797 33.28 7.71 40.79
N LEU A 798 33.28 7.00 41.92
CA LEU A 798 33.74 7.57 43.20
C LEU A 798 35.23 7.89 43.17
N GLN A 799 36.06 7.04 42.55
CA GLN A 799 37.48 7.34 42.38
C GLN A 799 37.68 8.58 41.52
N GLU A 800 36.96 8.70 40.40
CA GLU A 800 37.00 9.86 39.54
C GLU A 800 36.52 11.13 40.27
N PHE A 801 35.42 11.05 41.02
CA PHE A 801 34.93 12.13 41.85
C PHE A 801 35.99 12.66 42.83
N LEU A 802 36.70 11.74 43.50
CA LEU A 802 37.80 12.09 44.41
C LEU A 802 39.04 12.64 43.69
N LEU A 803 39.28 12.24 42.43
CA LEU A 803 40.35 12.81 41.61
C LEU A 803 40.04 14.27 41.25
N PHE A 804 38.81 14.57 40.83
CA PHE A 804 38.40 15.97 40.59
C PHE A 804 38.47 16.81 41.88
N GLU A 805 38.08 16.26 43.03
CA GLU A 805 38.23 16.95 44.31
C GLU A 805 39.68 17.31 44.63
N ARG A 806 40.58 16.36 44.37
CA ARG A 806 42.02 16.57 44.54
C ARG A 806 42.55 17.64 43.58
N GLU A 807 42.17 17.60 42.31
CA GLU A 807 42.56 18.59 41.31
C GLU A 807 42.07 19.99 41.68
N TYR A 808 40.80 20.11 42.07
CA TYR A 808 40.23 21.35 42.56
C TYR A 808 41.00 21.92 43.76
N SER A 809 41.32 21.06 44.74
CA SER A 809 42.09 21.45 45.92
C SER A 809 43.50 21.92 45.56
N ILE A 810 44.15 21.30 44.57
CA ILE A 810 45.47 21.74 44.06
C ILE A 810 45.38 23.13 43.44
N CYS A 811 44.44 23.34 42.50
CA CYS A 811 44.23 24.65 41.88
C CYS A 811 43.92 25.74 42.93
N LYS A 812 43.17 25.38 43.97
CA LYS A 812 42.89 26.29 45.10
C LYS A 812 44.13 26.69 45.87
N MET A 813 45.03 25.74 46.14
CA MET A 813 46.29 26.01 46.82
C MET A 813 47.19 26.91 45.97
N GLU A 814 47.31 26.63 44.68
CA GLU A 814 48.11 27.44 43.73
C GLU A 814 47.65 28.90 43.72
N ILE A 815 46.34 29.15 43.66
CA ILE A 815 45.77 30.52 43.70
C ILE A 815 45.97 31.21 45.05
N THR A 816 46.06 30.45 46.15
CA THR A 816 46.38 31.04 47.46
C THR A 816 47.87 31.27 47.68
N GLU A 817 48.74 30.63 46.90
CA GLU A 817 50.19 30.82 46.94
C GLU A 817 50.66 31.97 46.02
N GLU A 818 49.97 32.19 44.90
CA GLU A 818 50.08 33.40 44.06
C GLU A 818 49.50 34.66 44.75
#